data_AF-A0AAU6JC06-F1
#
_entry.id   AF-A0AAU6JC06-F1
#
_cell.length_a   1.000
_cell.length_b   1.000
_cell.length_c   1.000
_cell.angle_alpha   90.00
_cell.angle_beta   90.00
_cell.angle_gamma   90.00
#
_symmetry.space_group_name_H-M   'P 1'
#
loop_
_entity.id
_entity.type
_entity.pdbx_description
1 polymer ?
#
loop_
_entity_poly.entity_id
_entity_poly.type
_entity_poly.pdbx_seq_one_letter_code
_entity_poly.pdbx_strand_id
1 'polypeptide(L)'
;MSKIVRPAAEGMDPFGTARLRRGVLDAWAGSPARFREDANAEEDLALGGYRDRLVVELAQNAADAAARAGVPGRFSLTLRDGVLVAANTGAPLDAAGVESLSTLRASAKREQGDGAVGRFGVGFAAVLAVTDEPAVVGRTGGVRWSLAEARGLAADTARHSPGLGDELRRRDGHVPLLRLPFAAEGSAPDPYETVVILPLRDAAAEALAARLIDAIDDTLLLALPGLDEVVVETGSGTRILRRRTDGPYVAVDDEREDAASGGRESVTTRWRVLVRNGPLEAALLADRPLEERLRPHWSVTWAVPVDTDGAPEPPRSAPVLHAPTPSDEPLGVPALLIASFPLDTTRRHAAPGPLTDFLVERAADAYAELLAGWRPVSTAVLGLVPGPLGRGELDGSLRGAILARLPRTAFLPPALPRTKDDADGLPETLRPREAEVVEGAGAETVRVLAEVLPCLLPAGLERRVELRTLEVARVPLTEAVDRLAGLEKEPGWWRRLYDSLAGVDPDRLTGLPVPLAGGRTTIGPRQVLLPMPDATPGESLARLGLKVAHVDAAHPLLEKLGALPATPRAVLTTPQVRSAVAGSLDDDVWSLDDDGPVGVDELAELVLTLVRDANLEPGDEPWLGALALPDDEGELAPAGELVLPGSPFAQVVREGELAMVDGDLAERWGEQPLAACGVLAGFALVRAADVVLDPDELDPRDGDFAEPDDAGLLDAVDVWCEDVLDRLPDTPVPPVATELVAVRDLDLVDDDRWPQALALLSRPPLRDALTQPVRVLLPDGTHEIVRPYTAWWLRDHPVLDGRRPAGLRAAGGDPLLAGLYDPADATGFEDEQVLRALGVRTSVAALLDEPGGAAELLDRLADPEREVGAAQLHALYGALADLDPEQVTLPDELRAVVDGEVRVVDAADAVVADAPDLLPLAGGLALLPVSPERAADLADLFQVRRLSATADAEVTQEGAGHPVPQSVRTLLGPATPQRYVEHEELFVAGVEVDWRRTPDGTVHASTLEGVAAGLAWAAGQWPRRFEVAALLEDPSRTAELARDRWFD
;
A
#
# COMPACT_ATOMS: atom_id res chain seq x y z
N MET A 1 -35.89 -62.16 39.17
CA MET A 1 -35.84 -63.54 38.62
C MET A 1 -34.92 -64.38 39.50
N SER A 2 -35.11 -65.70 39.58
CA SER A 2 -34.24 -66.58 40.38
C SER A 2 -32.82 -66.59 39.80
N LYS A 3 -31.79 -66.57 40.66
CA LYS A 3 -30.37 -66.75 40.26
C LYS A 3 -30.08 -68.11 39.60
N ILE A 4 -31.00 -69.06 39.74
CA ILE A 4 -30.82 -70.44 39.30
C ILE A 4 -31.93 -70.79 38.31
N VAL A 5 -31.54 -71.19 37.10
CA VAL A 5 -32.42 -71.78 36.08
C VAL A 5 -32.57 -73.28 36.38
N ARG A 6 -33.82 -73.75 36.50
CA ARG A 6 -34.10 -75.13 36.92
C ARG A 6 -33.89 -76.14 35.78
N PRO A 7 -33.42 -77.36 36.08
CA PRO A 7 -33.40 -78.45 35.10
C PRO A 7 -34.81 -78.83 34.64
N ALA A 8 -34.94 -79.22 33.37
CA ALA A 8 -36.20 -79.75 32.83
C ALA A 8 -36.68 -80.99 33.59
N ALA A 9 -38.00 -81.09 33.81
CA ALA A 9 -38.65 -82.32 34.27
C ALA A 9 -38.19 -83.55 33.47
N GLU A 10 -38.04 -84.69 34.15
CA GLU A 10 -37.55 -85.94 33.54
C GLU A 10 -38.33 -86.29 32.26
N GLY A 11 -37.62 -86.41 31.14
CA GLY A 11 -38.19 -86.75 29.82
C GLY A 11 -38.42 -85.57 28.87
N MET A 12 -38.28 -84.31 29.32
CA MET A 12 -38.39 -83.12 28.47
C MET A 12 -37.03 -82.62 27.99
N ASP A 13 -36.58 -83.10 26.82
CA ASP A 13 -35.34 -82.65 26.15
C ASP A 13 -35.61 -82.32 24.67
N PRO A 14 -36.31 -81.21 24.35
CA PRO A 14 -36.72 -80.88 22.98
C PRO A 14 -35.54 -80.64 22.03
N PHE A 15 -34.34 -80.40 22.57
CA PHE A 15 -33.13 -80.13 21.80
C PHE A 15 -32.14 -81.31 21.75
N GLY A 16 -32.44 -82.43 22.40
CA GLY A 16 -31.56 -83.61 22.42
C GLY A 16 -30.20 -83.37 23.09
N THR A 17 -30.16 -82.50 24.11
CA THR A 17 -28.97 -82.16 24.90
C THR A 17 -28.30 -83.39 25.52
N ALA A 18 -29.07 -84.40 25.94
CA ALA A 18 -28.53 -85.64 26.50
C ALA A 18 -27.70 -86.43 25.47
N ARG A 19 -28.09 -86.42 24.19
CA ARG A 19 -27.36 -87.06 23.09
C ARG A 19 -26.03 -86.33 22.83
N LEU A 20 -26.06 -85.00 22.78
CA LEU A 20 -24.87 -84.17 22.57
C LEU A 20 -23.85 -84.38 23.69
N ARG A 21 -24.29 -84.27 24.94
CA ARG A 21 -23.46 -84.45 26.13
C ARG A 21 -22.81 -85.84 26.19
N ARG A 22 -23.58 -86.89 25.90
CA ARG A 22 -23.06 -88.27 25.86
C ARG A 22 -21.97 -88.42 24.80
N GLY A 23 -22.21 -87.94 23.58
CA GLY A 23 -21.23 -88.02 22.50
C GLY A 23 -19.90 -87.34 22.82
N VAL A 24 -19.94 -86.20 23.51
CA VAL A 24 -18.75 -85.48 23.97
C VAL A 24 -18.00 -86.27 25.04
N LEU A 25 -18.70 -86.76 26.08
CA LEU A 25 -18.07 -87.53 27.16
C LEU A 25 -17.45 -88.85 26.65
N ASP A 26 -18.13 -89.55 25.73
CA ASP A 26 -17.61 -90.75 25.09
C ASP A 26 -16.32 -90.44 24.29
N ALA A 27 -16.30 -89.31 23.57
CA ALA A 27 -15.12 -88.87 22.82
C ALA A 27 -13.93 -88.52 23.74
N TRP A 28 -14.19 -87.84 24.87
CA TRP A 28 -13.15 -87.52 25.85
C TRP A 28 -12.64 -88.77 26.59
N ALA A 29 -13.53 -89.71 26.90
CA ALA A 29 -13.16 -90.99 27.50
C ALA A 29 -12.26 -91.82 26.57
N GLY A 30 -12.57 -91.82 25.26
CA GLY A 30 -11.81 -92.53 24.24
C GLY A 30 -10.52 -91.85 23.78
N SER A 31 -10.40 -90.51 23.92
CA SER A 31 -9.21 -89.76 23.54
C SER A 31 -8.99 -88.53 24.43
N PRO A 32 -8.00 -88.56 25.36
CA PRO A 32 -7.64 -87.41 26.18
C PRO A 32 -7.17 -86.19 25.37
N ALA A 33 -6.66 -86.42 24.14
CA ALA A 33 -6.29 -85.34 23.24
C ALA A 33 -7.52 -84.49 22.81
N ARG A 34 -8.70 -85.11 22.63
CA ARG A 34 -9.93 -84.38 22.31
C ARG A 34 -10.41 -83.50 23.46
N PHE A 35 -10.28 -83.98 24.69
CA PHE A 35 -10.56 -83.16 25.86
C PHE A 35 -9.63 -81.94 25.91
N ARG A 36 -8.32 -82.12 25.68
CA ARG A 36 -7.37 -80.99 25.62
C ARG A 36 -7.68 -79.99 24.52
N GLU A 37 -8.03 -80.46 23.32
CA GLU A 37 -8.41 -79.60 22.20
C GLU A 37 -9.64 -78.76 22.54
N ASP A 38 -10.69 -79.38 23.07
CA ASP A 38 -11.92 -78.68 23.47
C ASP A 38 -11.67 -77.70 24.62
N ALA A 39 -10.88 -78.09 25.63
CA ALA A 39 -10.51 -77.24 26.76
C ALA A 39 -9.68 -76.03 26.33
N ASN A 40 -8.64 -76.22 25.49
CA ASN A 40 -7.85 -75.12 24.94
C ASN A 40 -8.71 -74.19 24.09
N ALA A 41 -9.57 -74.74 23.22
CA ALA A 41 -10.38 -73.93 22.33
C ALA A 41 -11.39 -73.06 23.09
N GLU A 42 -11.97 -73.56 24.19
CA GLU A 42 -12.87 -72.75 25.03
C GLU A 42 -12.09 -71.74 25.87
N GLU A 43 -10.96 -72.13 26.44
CA GLU A 43 -10.09 -71.27 27.25
C GLU A 43 -9.51 -70.11 26.43
N ASP A 44 -9.07 -70.35 25.20
CA ASP A 44 -8.62 -69.32 24.25
C ASP A 44 -9.74 -68.31 23.92
N LEU A 45 -11.00 -68.76 23.87
CA LEU A 45 -12.15 -67.89 23.64
C LEU A 45 -12.52 -67.10 24.89
N ALA A 46 -12.54 -67.75 26.06
CA ALA A 46 -12.93 -67.14 27.33
C ALA A 46 -11.87 -66.17 27.89
N LEU A 47 -10.57 -66.51 27.78
CA LEU A 47 -9.44 -65.69 28.24
C LEU A 47 -8.88 -64.75 27.16
N GLY A 48 -9.14 -65.03 25.89
CA GLY A 48 -8.64 -64.26 24.75
C GLY A 48 -9.57 -63.12 24.31
N GLY A 49 -9.64 -62.89 23.00
CA GLY A 49 -10.19 -61.67 22.39
C GLY A 49 -11.67 -61.37 22.67
N TYR A 50 -12.45 -62.30 23.24
CA TYR A 50 -13.90 -62.16 23.45
C TYR A 50 -14.31 -61.61 24.83
N ARG A 51 -13.39 -61.45 25.77
CA ARG A 51 -13.69 -60.99 27.14
C ARG A 51 -14.44 -59.64 27.18
N ASP A 52 -14.14 -58.74 26.25
CA ASP A 52 -14.74 -57.41 26.16
C ASP A 52 -15.88 -57.31 25.12
N ARG A 53 -16.40 -58.43 24.61
CA ARG A 53 -17.37 -58.45 23.49
C ARG A 53 -18.74 -59.04 23.82
N LEU A 54 -19.00 -59.33 25.09
CA LEU A 54 -20.26 -59.93 25.56
C LEU A 54 -21.53 -59.30 24.97
N VAL A 55 -21.71 -57.98 25.17
CA VAL A 55 -22.91 -57.25 24.73
C VAL A 55 -23.04 -57.26 23.22
N VAL A 56 -21.93 -57.07 22.52
CA VAL A 56 -21.84 -57.00 21.07
C VAL A 56 -22.21 -58.33 20.42
N GLU A 57 -21.69 -59.45 20.92
CA GLU A 57 -22.00 -60.80 20.40
C GLU A 57 -23.47 -61.17 20.68
N LEU A 58 -24.02 -60.79 21.83
CA LEU A 58 -25.43 -60.98 22.14
C LEU A 58 -26.34 -60.15 21.22
N ALA A 59 -25.97 -58.89 20.96
CA ALA A 59 -26.68 -58.01 20.03
C ALA A 59 -26.62 -58.53 18.59
N GLN A 60 -25.47 -59.04 18.15
CA GLN A 60 -25.33 -59.66 16.83
C GLN A 60 -26.21 -60.90 16.69
N ASN A 61 -26.23 -61.78 17.71
CA ASN A 61 -27.14 -62.94 17.71
C ASN A 61 -28.62 -62.51 17.64
N ALA A 62 -28.99 -61.42 18.33
CA ALA A 62 -30.32 -60.84 18.27
C ALA A 62 -30.65 -60.30 16.86
N ALA A 63 -29.72 -59.57 16.25
CA ALA A 63 -29.87 -59.03 14.89
C ALA A 63 -30.03 -60.15 13.86
N ASP A 64 -29.19 -61.19 13.94
CA ASP A 64 -29.24 -62.35 13.03
C ASP A 64 -30.54 -63.14 13.21
N ALA A 65 -31.04 -63.27 14.44
CA ALA A 65 -32.33 -63.91 14.72
C ALA A 65 -33.50 -63.11 14.13
N ALA A 66 -33.49 -61.78 14.26
CA ALA A 66 -34.50 -60.90 13.68
C ALA A 66 -34.47 -60.95 12.14
N ALA A 67 -33.29 -60.89 11.54
CA ALA A 67 -33.10 -61.00 10.09
C ALA A 67 -33.59 -62.34 9.54
N ARG A 68 -33.28 -63.47 10.21
CA ARG A 68 -33.79 -64.80 9.83
C ARG A 68 -35.31 -64.92 9.88
N ALA A 69 -35.95 -64.22 10.82
CA ALA A 69 -37.40 -64.22 10.96
C ALA A 69 -38.11 -63.15 10.10
N GLY A 70 -37.37 -62.20 9.53
CA GLY A 70 -37.93 -61.09 8.76
C GLY A 70 -38.80 -60.15 9.61
N VAL A 71 -38.46 -59.97 10.90
CA VAL A 71 -39.22 -59.13 11.85
C VAL A 71 -38.35 -57.99 12.40
N PRO A 72 -38.95 -56.89 12.88
CA PRO A 72 -38.25 -55.85 13.64
C PRO A 72 -37.45 -56.43 14.81
N GLY A 73 -36.15 -56.20 14.83
CA GLY A 73 -35.26 -56.67 15.89
C GLY A 73 -35.34 -55.80 17.13
N ARG A 74 -35.76 -56.37 18.25
CA ARG A 74 -35.71 -55.75 19.56
C ARG A 74 -34.78 -56.56 20.45
N PHE A 75 -33.85 -55.87 21.09
CA PHE A 75 -32.87 -56.46 21.98
C PHE A 75 -32.94 -55.79 23.35
N SER A 76 -33.07 -56.56 24.42
CA SER A 76 -33.17 -56.06 25.78
C SER A 76 -32.09 -56.63 26.67
N LEU A 77 -31.45 -55.78 27.46
CA LEU A 77 -30.44 -56.14 28.45
C LEU A 77 -30.91 -55.68 29.82
N THR A 78 -31.12 -56.62 30.74
CA THR A 78 -31.48 -56.32 32.13
C THR A 78 -30.37 -56.81 33.06
N LEU A 79 -29.73 -55.90 33.79
CA LEU A 79 -28.75 -56.22 34.83
C LEU A 79 -29.36 -55.95 36.22
N ARG A 80 -29.68 -57.01 36.95
CA ARG A 80 -30.32 -56.89 38.28
C ARG A 80 -29.93 -58.04 39.20
N ASP A 81 -29.69 -57.72 40.47
CA ASP A 81 -29.42 -58.69 41.54
C ASP A 81 -28.27 -59.69 41.21
N GLY A 82 -27.25 -59.24 40.46
CA GLY A 82 -26.12 -60.06 40.02
C GLY A 82 -26.45 -61.04 38.87
N VAL A 83 -27.51 -60.78 38.10
CA VAL A 83 -27.88 -61.57 36.91
C VAL A 83 -28.03 -60.62 35.71
N LEU A 84 -27.36 -60.96 34.61
CA LEU A 84 -27.55 -60.31 33.31
C LEU A 84 -28.51 -61.15 32.47
N VAL A 85 -29.59 -60.53 31.98
CA VAL A 85 -30.58 -61.15 31.11
C VAL A 85 -30.57 -60.43 29.76
N ALA A 86 -30.36 -61.17 28.67
CA ALA A 86 -30.39 -60.64 27.32
C ALA A 86 -31.54 -61.29 26.54
N ALA A 87 -32.55 -60.52 26.15
CA ALA A 87 -33.75 -61.00 25.47
C ALA A 87 -33.86 -60.42 24.06
N ASN A 88 -34.27 -61.22 23.08
CA ASN A 88 -34.43 -60.76 21.70
C ASN A 88 -35.69 -61.28 21.01
N THR A 89 -36.21 -60.49 20.07
CA THR A 89 -37.19 -60.92 19.07
C THR A 89 -36.48 -61.65 17.91
N GLY A 90 -37.22 -62.39 17.10
CA GLY A 90 -36.69 -63.08 15.92
C GLY A 90 -36.91 -64.59 15.93
N ALA A 91 -36.10 -65.33 15.18
CA ALA A 91 -36.24 -66.78 15.09
C ALA A 91 -36.00 -67.44 16.47
N PRO A 92 -36.91 -68.33 16.95
CA PRO A 92 -36.77 -68.98 18.25
C PRO A 92 -35.60 -69.98 18.25
N LEU A 93 -35.09 -70.29 19.44
CA LEU A 93 -34.06 -71.32 19.63
C LEU A 93 -34.55 -72.70 19.13
N ASP A 94 -33.74 -73.38 18.33
CA ASP A 94 -34.00 -74.72 17.81
C ASP A 94 -32.87 -75.71 18.17
N ALA A 95 -33.09 -77.01 17.89
CA ALA A 95 -32.13 -78.05 18.23
C ALA A 95 -30.79 -77.88 17.49
N ALA A 96 -30.80 -77.37 16.26
CA ALA A 96 -29.59 -77.09 15.49
C ALA A 96 -28.79 -75.92 16.09
N GLY A 97 -29.48 -74.89 16.59
CA GLY A 97 -28.91 -73.79 17.35
C GLY A 97 -28.25 -74.29 18.63
N VAL A 98 -28.92 -75.13 19.43
CA VAL A 98 -28.33 -75.70 20.65
C VAL A 98 -27.10 -76.57 20.35
N GLU A 99 -27.14 -77.38 19.30
CA GLU A 99 -25.98 -78.13 18.82
C GLU A 99 -24.84 -77.18 18.45
N SER A 100 -25.10 -76.11 17.70
CA SER A 100 -24.10 -75.10 17.33
C SER A 100 -23.54 -74.33 18.51
N LEU A 101 -24.34 -74.04 19.55
CA LEU A 101 -23.87 -73.39 20.79
C LEU A 101 -22.99 -74.34 21.62
N SER A 102 -23.20 -75.65 21.47
CA SER A 102 -22.47 -76.69 22.19
C SER A 102 -21.27 -77.25 21.42
N THR A 103 -21.02 -76.74 20.20
CA THR A 103 -19.89 -77.15 19.37
C THR A 103 -18.88 -76.04 19.12
N LEU A 104 -17.62 -76.27 19.52
CA LEU A 104 -16.52 -75.35 19.24
C LEU A 104 -15.99 -75.61 17.84
N ARG A 105 -16.07 -74.60 16.96
CA ARG A 105 -15.52 -74.55 15.59
C ARG A 105 -16.02 -75.63 14.60
N ALA A 106 -16.97 -76.48 14.98
CA ALA A 106 -17.63 -77.43 14.08
C ALA A 106 -19.08 -77.00 13.84
N SER A 107 -19.35 -76.31 12.73
CA SER A 107 -20.72 -75.94 12.34
C SER A 107 -21.42 -77.10 11.63
N ALA A 108 -22.63 -77.45 12.08
CA ALA A 108 -23.47 -78.43 11.41
C ALA A 108 -24.33 -77.76 10.31
N LYS A 109 -24.29 -78.40 9.12
CA LYS A 109 -25.14 -78.28 7.92
C LYS A 109 -24.76 -77.31 6.79
N ARG A 110 -24.80 -77.95 5.60
CA ARG A 110 -24.66 -77.50 4.21
C ARG A 110 -26.00 -76.94 3.70
N GLU A 111 -25.90 -75.89 2.88
CA GLU A 111 -26.88 -75.33 1.91
C GLU A 111 -28.34 -75.05 2.38
N GLN A 112 -28.70 -73.75 2.46
CA GLN A 112 -29.88 -73.11 1.81
C GLN A 112 -30.17 -71.72 2.41
N GLY A 113 -30.15 -70.68 1.57
CA GLY A 113 -30.68 -69.34 1.83
C GLY A 113 -29.67 -68.19 1.68
N ASP A 114 -29.86 -67.34 0.66
CA ASP A 114 -29.18 -66.05 0.52
C ASP A 114 -29.56 -65.12 1.68
N GLY A 115 -28.56 -64.55 2.36
CA GLY A 115 -28.71 -63.37 3.23
C GLY A 115 -28.61 -63.55 4.75
N ALA A 116 -28.38 -64.76 5.29
CA ALA A 116 -28.26 -64.94 6.75
C ALA A 116 -26.80 -64.80 7.25
N VAL A 117 -26.50 -63.70 7.92
CA VAL A 117 -25.25 -63.47 8.68
C VAL A 117 -25.24 -64.37 9.93
N GLY A 118 -24.06 -64.90 10.29
CA GLY A 118 -23.81 -65.54 11.59
C GLY A 118 -24.12 -67.05 11.72
N ARG A 119 -23.16 -67.92 11.36
CA ARG A 119 -23.04 -69.27 11.95
C ARG A 119 -21.61 -69.56 12.39
N PHE A 120 -21.28 -69.11 13.59
CA PHE A 120 -20.25 -69.74 14.43
C PHE A 120 -20.69 -69.57 15.88
N GLY A 121 -21.07 -70.66 16.56
CA GLY A 121 -21.35 -70.69 18.00
C GLY A 121 -20.16 -70.29 18.89
N VAL A 122 -19.08 -69.78 18.28
CA VAL A 122 -17.90 -69.19 18.88
C VAL A 122 -18.22 -67.86 19.56
N GLY A 123 -19.16 -67.06 19.02
CA GLY A 123 -19.55 -65.76 19.60
C GLY A 123 -20.26 -65.89 20.95
N PHE A 124 -21.05 -66.95 21.14
CA PHE A 124 -21.70 -67.23 22.42
C PHE A 124 -20.71 -67.55 23.54
N ALA A 125 -19.50 -68.04 23.23
CA ALA A 125 -18.47 -68.27 24.24
C ALA A 125 -18.07 -67.01 25.01
N ALA A 126 -18.36 -65.80 24.49
CA ALA A 126 -18.17 -64.54 25.21
C ALA A 126 -18.92 -64.49 26.55
N VAL A 127 -20.01 -65.26 26.73
CA VAL A 127 -20.74 -65.33 28.01
C VAL A 127 -19.90 -65.92 29.14
N LEU A 128 -18.93 -66.79 28.82
CA LEU A 128 -18.05 -67.42 29.80
C LEU A 128 -17.12 -66.43 30.50
N ALA A 129 -16.93 -65.24 29.92
CA ALA A 129 -16.21 -64.15 30.56
C ALA A 129 -16.87 -63.72 31.87
N VAL A 130 -18.21 -63.85 31.98
CA VAL A 130 -19.00 -63.34 33.10
C VAL A 130 -19.78 -64.39 33.89
N THR A 131 -20.04 -65.59 33.34
CA THR A 131 -20.84 -66.63 34.01
C THR A 131 -20.23 -68.04 33.89
N ASP A 132 -20.47 -68.85 34.92
CA ASP A 132 -20.19 -70.29 34.95
C ASP A 132 -21.46 -71.15 34.74
N GLU A 133 -22.62 -70.50 34.61
CA GLU A 133 -23.94 -71.15 34.52
C GLU A 133 -24.85 -70.48 33.47
N PRO A 134 -24.41 -70.31 32.21
CA PRO A 134 -25.24 -69.69 31.18
C PRO A 134 -26.47 -70.54 30.90
N ALA A 135 -27.60 -69.89 30.61
CA ALA A 135 -28.80 -70.54 30.14
C ALA A 135 -29.45 -69.76 28.99
N VAL A 136 -30.14 -70.46 28.11
CA VAL A 136 -30.94 -69.89 27.02
C VAL A 136 -32.32 -70.54 27.06
N VAL A 137 -33.36 -69.72 27.21
CA VAL A 137 -34.76 -70.16 27.21
C VAL A 137 -35.50 -69.51 26.04
N GLY A 138 -36.22 -70.31 25.26
CA GLY A 138 -37.08 -69.83 24.18
C GLY A 138 -38.51 -70.36 24.35
N ARG A 139 -39.40 -70.04 23.41
CA ARG A 139 -40.80 -70.56 23.45
C ARG A 139 -40.90 -72.08 23.29
N THR A 140 -39.91 -72.70 22.67
CA THR A 140 -39.87 -74.12 22.29
C THR A 140 -39.14 -75.00 23.32
N GLY A 141 -38.53 -74.40 24.35
CA GLY A 141 -37.75 -75.09 25.38
C GLY A 141 -36.52 -74.29 25.82
N GLY A 142 -35.75 -74.82 26.78
CA GLY A 142 -34.52 -74.21 27.26
C GLY A 142 -33.32 -75.14 27.28
N VAL A 143 -32.12 -74.56 27.22
CA VAL A 143 -30.83 -75.21 27.45
C VAL A 143 -30.05 -74.43 28.50
N ARG A 144 -29.29 -75.12 29.34
CA ARG A 144 -28.38 -74.52 30.32
C ARG A 144 -27.07 -75.29 30.39
N TRP A 145 -26.06 -74.63 30.92
CA TRP A 145 -24.78 -75.22 31.28
C TRP A 145 -24.51 -74.94 32.76
N SER A 146 -23.79 -75.84 33.43
CA SER A 146 -23.32 -75.63 34.81
C SER A 146 -21.92 -76.18 34.96
N LEU A 147 -20.98 -75.33 35.36
CA LEU A 147 -19.59 -75.73 35.59
C LEU A 147 -19.48 -76.80 36.68
N ALA A 148 -20.31 -76.73 37.71
CA ALA A 148 -20.33 -77.72 38.78
C ALA A 148 -20.77 -79.11 38.27
N GLU A 149 -21.86 -79.18 37.50
CA GLU A 149 -22.33 -80.45 36.92
C GLU A 149 -21.39 -80.98 35.83
N ALA A 150 -20.82 -80.09 35.01
CA ALA A 150 -19.83 -80.44 34.00
C ALA A 150 -18.58 -81.08 34.63
N ARG A 151 -18.07 -80.50 35.73
CA ARG A 151 -16.95 -81.08 36.50
C ARG A 151 -17.30 -82.43 37.09
N GLY A 152 -18.51 -82.58 37.64
CA GLY A 152 -19.02 -83.86 38.15
C GLY A 152 -19.04 -84.94 37.08
N LEU A 153 -19.64 -84.66 35.92
CA LEU A 153 -19.70 -85.62 34.80
C LEU A 153 -18.32 -85.98 34.24
N ALA A 154 -17.43 -84.99 34.10
CA ALA A 154 -16.07 -85.23 33.64
C ALA A 154 -15.28 -86.10 34.64
N ALA A 155 -15.40 -85.82 35.95
CA ALA A 155 -14.77 -86.62 36.99
C ALA A 155 -15.34 -88.05 37.05
N ASP A 156 -16.66 -88.20 36.91
CA ASP A 156 -17.34 -89.49 36.85
C ASP A 156 -16.87 -90.34 35.66
N THR A 157 -16.68 -89.69 34.52
CA THR A 157 -16.16 -90.31 33.29
C THR A 157 -14.67 -90.67 33.48
N ALA A 158 -13.89 -89.79 34.10
CA ALA A 158 -12.47 -89.99 34.38
C ALA A 158 -12.19 -91.16 35.35
N ARG A 159 -13.13 -91.52 36.24
CA ARG A 159 -13.02 -92.76 37.05
C ARG A 159 -12.85 -94.01 36.20
N HIS A 160 -13.34 -93.97 34.95
CA HIS A 160 -13.32 -95.08 34.01
C HIS A 160 -12.35 -94.83 32.82
N SER A 161 -11.64 -93.68 32.80
CA SER A 161 -10.63 -93.35 31.78
C SER A 161 -9.43 -92.63 32.44
N PRO A 162 -8.33 -93.34 32.75
CA PRO A 162 -7.17 -92.78 33.44
C PRO A 162 -6.55 -91.58 32.70
N GLY A 163 -6.50 -91.63 31.36
CA GLY A 163 -5.93 -90.55 30.55
C GLY A 163 -6.72 -89.24 30.64
N LEU A 164 -8.06 -89.30 30.75
CA LEU A 164 -8.89 -88.12 31.01
C LEU A 164 -8.66 -87.59 32.44
N GLY A 165 -8.51 -88.49 33.41
CA GLY A 165 -8.20 -88.13 34.80
C GLY A 165 -6.87 -87.39 34.97
N ASP A 166 -5.85 -87.77 34.20
CA ASP A 166 -4.56 -87.07 34.18
C ASP A 166 -4.68 -85.65 33.62
N GLU A 167 -5.41 -85.47 32.51
CA GLU A 167 -5.63 -84.15 31.91
C GLU A 167 -6.47 -83.23 32.80
N LEU A 168 -7.51 -83.75 33.46
CA LEU A 168 -8.30 -82.99 34.44
C LEU A 168 -7.45 -82.50 35.62
N ARG A 169 -6.54 -83.35 36.14
CA ARG A 169 -5.62 -82.95 37.22
C ARG A 169 -4.62 -81.91 36.77
N ARG A 170 -4.09 -82.02 35.56
CA ARG A 170 -3.15 -81.02 34.99
C ARG A 170 -3.78 -79.64 34.82
N ARG A 171 -5.10 -79.56 34.67
CA ARG A 171 -5.87 -78.33 34.47
C ARG A 171 -6.65 -77.89 35.71
N ASP A 172 -6.28 -78.38 36.89
CA ASP A 172 -6.95 -78.04 38.16
C ASP A 172 -8.48 -78.21 38.12
N GLY A 173 -8.97 -79.22 37.38
CA GLY A 173 -10.40 -79.50 37.24
C GLY A 173 -11.17 -78.53 36.32
N HIS A 174 -10.48 -77.75 35.48
CA HIS A 174 -11.11 -76.99 34.40
C HIS A 174 -11.68 -77.92 33.33
N VAL A 175 -12.90 -77.67 32.88
CA VAL A 175 -13.62 -78.45 31.87
C VAL A 175 -14.27 -77.50 30.86
N PRO A 176 -14.32 -77.84 29.57
CA PRO A 176 -14.96 -76.99 28.57
C PRO A 176 -16.49 -77.05 28.76
N LEU A 177 -17.03 -76.01 29.39
CA LEU A 177 -18.39 -75.88 29.88
C LEU A 177 -19.42 -76.04 28.76
N LEU A 178 -19.27 -75.33 27.65
CA LEU A 178 -20.28 -75.26 26.59
C LEU A 178 -20.48 -76.60 25.88
N ARG A 179 -19.55 -77.55 26.05
CA ARG A 179 -19.62 -78.88 25.43
C ARG A 179 -20.62 -79.81 26.11
N LEU A 180 -21.07 -79.50 27.32
CA LEU A 180 -21.97 -80.35 28.11
C LEU A 180 -23.31 -79.64 28.39
N PRO A 181 -24.21 -79.50 27.39
CA PRO A 181 -25.51 -78.87 27.56
C PRO A 181 -26.47 -79.74 28.39
N PHE A 182 -27.38 -79.10 29.12
CA PHE A 182 -28.49 -79.70 29.86
C PHE A 182 -29.82 -79.06 29.46
N ALA A 183 -30.91 -79.84 29.45
CA ALA A 183 -32.25 -79.27 29.26
C ALA A 183 -32.64 -78.38 30.46
N ALA A 184 -33.26 -77.24 30.17
CA ALA A 184 -33.65 -76.23 31.15
C ALA A 184 -35.16 -75.94 31.07
N GLU A 185 -35.76 -75.60 32.21
CA GLU A 185 -37.13 -75.09 32.30
C GLU A 185 -37.16 -73.57 32.14
N GLY A 186 -38.21 -73.08 31.48
CA GLY A 186 -38.48 -71.65 31.30
C GLY A 186 -39.09 -71.38 29.94
N SER A 187 -39.68 -70.19 29.81
CA SER A 187 -40.17 -69.65 28.55
C SER A 187 -39.75 -68.19 28.45
N ALA A 188 -39.42 -67.74 27.24
CA ALA A 188 -39.20 -66.32 26.98
C ALA A 188 -40.49 -65.52 27.30
N PRO A 189 -40.40 -64.36 27.98
CA PRO A 189 -41.56 -63.50 28.21
C PRO A 189 -41.93 -62.77 26.91
N ASP A 190 -43.23 -62.56 26.67
CA ASP A 190 -43.67 -61.71 25.56
C ASP A 190 -43.12 -60.28 25.72
N PRO A 191 -42.65 -59.61 24.65
CA PRO A 191 -42.69 -60.02 23.23
C PRO A 191 -41.46 -60.80 22.74
N TYR A 192 -40.55 -61.25 23.62
CA TYR A 192 -39.28 -61.87 23.23
C TYR A 192 -39.42 -63.36 22.90
N GLU A 193 -38.59 -63.84 21.99
CA GLU A 193 -38.59 -65.22 21.49
C GLU A 193 -37.47 -66.07 22.10
N THR A 194 -36.34 -65.42 22.43
CA THR A 194 -35.17 -66.04 23.04
C THR A 194 -34.65 -65.16 24.18
N VAL A 195 -34.28 -65.77 25.30
CA VAL A 195 -33.69 -65.10 26.46
C VAL A 195 -32.45 -65.84 26.92
N VAL A 196 -31.32 -65.17 26.94
CA VAL A 196 -30.07 -65.61 27.55
C VAL A 196 -30.02 -65.11 28.99
N ILE A 197 -29.81 -66.01 29.94
CA ILE A 197 -29.76 -65.72 31.38
C ILE A 197 -28.35 -66.05 31.86
N LEU A 198 -27.66 -65.06 32.42
CA LEU A 198 -26.26 -65.13 32.84
C LEU A 198 -26.13 -64.74 34.32
N PRO A 199 -26.18 -65.70 35.25
CA PRO A 199 -25.82 -65.46 36.65
C PRO A 199 -24.33 -65.07 36.72
N LEU A 200 -24.03 -63.88 37.22
CA LEU A 200 -22.66 -63.35 37.21
C LEU A 200 -21.82 -64.05 38.28
N ARG A 201 -20.64 -64.56 37.89
CA ARG A 201 -19.79 -65.43 38.74
C ARG A 201 -19.30 -64.72 40.00
N ASP A 202 -18.87 -63.47 39.86
CA ASP A 202 -18.21 -62.68 40.90
C ASP A 202 -18.35 -61.16 40.64
N ALA A 203 -17.84 -60.35 41.58
CA ALA A 203 -17.91 -58.88 41.47
C ALA A 203 -17.11 -58.32 40.27
N ALA A 204 -16.08 -59.03 39.78
CA ALA A 204 -15.33 -58.58 38.61
C ALA A 204 -16.11 -58.84 37.31
N ALA A 205 -16.84 -59.95 37.22
CA ALA A 205 -17.79 -60.23 36.15
C ALA A 205 -18.94 -59.21 36.13
N GLU A 206 -19.45 -58.81 37.29
CA GLU A 206 -20.48 -57.77 37.40
C GLU A 206 -19.97 -56.39 36.96
N ALA A 207 -18.78 -55.98 37.40
CA ALA A 207 -18.15 -54.74 36.94
C ALA A 207 -17.87 -54.76 35.42
N LEU A 208 -17.46 -55.90 34.86
CA LEU A 208 -17.26 -56.08 33.43
C LEU A 208 -18.58 -55.93 32.65
N ALA A 209 -19.65 -56.61 33.08
CA ALA A 209 -20.95 -56.54 32.44
C ALA A 209 -21.52 -55.11 32.47
N ALA A 210 -21.46 -54.43 33.62
CA ALA A 210 -21.91 -53.04 33.76
C ALA A 210 -21.15 -52.11 32.81
N ARG A 211 -19.81 -52.19 32.76
CA ARG A 211 -18.99 -51.38 31.85
C ARG A 211 -19.33 -51.61 30.37
N LEU A 212 -19.58 -52.85 29.96
CA LEU A 212 -19.93 -53.17 28.57
C LEU A 212 -21.33 -52.69 28.19
N ILE A 213 -22.27 -52.68 29.14
CA ILE A 213 -23.60 -52.10 28.97
C ILE A 213 -23.51 -50.57 28.85
N ASP A 214 -22.73 -49.93 29.71
CA ASP A 214 -22.53 -48.48 29.69
C ASP A 214 -21.86 -47.99 28.39
N ALA A 215 -21.06 -48.85 27.75
CA ALA A 215 -20.40 -48.59 26.48
C ALA A 215 -21.31 -48.68 25.25
N ILE A 216 -22.59 -49.07 25.40
CA ILE A 216 -23.54 -49.08 24.27
C ILE A 216 -23.78 -47.65 23.78
N ASP A 217 -23.62 -47.43 22.48
CA ASP A 217 -23.94 -46.17 21.81
C ASP A 217 -24.83 -46.39 20.58
N ASP A 218 -25.14 -45.29 19.89
CA ASP A 218 -25.98 -45.30 18.69
C ASP A 218 -25.36 -46.04 17.50
N THR A 219 -24.03 -46.22 17.49
CA THR A 219 -23.33 -46.95 16.42
C THR A 219 -23.67 -48.43 16.40
N LEU A 220 -24.10 -49.02 17.52
CA LEU A 220 -24.56 -50.41 17.58
C LEU A 220 -25.73 -50.65 16.63
N LEU A 221 -26.69 -49.72 16.58
CA LEU A 221 -27.86 -49.79 15.69
C LEU A 221 -27.53 -49.48 14.23
N LEU A 222 -26.41 -48.80 13.97
CA LEU A 222 -25.89 -48.60 12.60
C LEU A 222 -25.13 -49.83 12.11
N ALA A 223 -24.34 -50.45 12.99
CA ALA A 223 -23.55 -51.66 12.74
C ALA A 223 -24.42 -52.91 12.53
N LEU A 224 -25.55 -52.98 13.25
CA LEU A 224 -26.48 -54.10 13.22
C LEU A 224 -27.85 -53.63 12.71
N PRO A 225 -28.01 -53.43 11.39
CA PRO A 225 -29.24 -52.89 10.81
C PRO A 225 -30.47 -53.80 10.94
N GLY A 226 -30.28 -55.04 11.42
CA GLY A 226 -31.36 -55.95 11.80
C GLY A 226 -32.00 -55.64 13.16
N LEU A 227 -31.44 -54.69 13.93
CA LEU A 227 -32.01 -54.18 15.17
C LEU A 227 -32.64 -52.79 14.94
N ASP A 228 -33.86 -52.64 15.44
CA ASP A 228 -34.60 -51.37 15.46
C ASP A 228 -34.62 -50.74 16.86
N GLU A 229 -34.54 -51.56 17.92
CA GLU A 229 -34.63 -51.12 19.31
C GLU A 229 -33.66 -51.88 20.22
N VAL A 230 -32.91 -51.16 21.05
CA VAL A 230 -32.11 -51.70 22.16
C VAL A 230 -32.62 -51.11 23.47
N VAL A 231 -33.07 -51.95 24.39
CA VAL A 231 -33.52 -51.57 25.73
C VAL A 231 -32.47 -52.03 26.75
N VAL A 232 -32.10 -51.15 27.66
CA VAL A 232 -31.15 -51.42 28.74
C VAL A 232 -31.80 -51.04 30.06
N GLU A 233 -31.93 -52.00 30.96
CA GLU A 233 -32.47 -51.84 32.31
C GLU A 233 -31.42 -52.21 33.34
N THR A 234 -31.05 -51.27 34.21
CA THR A 234 -30.10 -51.53 35.30
C THR A 234 -30.61 -50.93 36.61
N GLY A 235 -29.84 -51.08 37.69
CA GLY A 235 -30.14 -50.41 38.96
C GLY A 235 -30.14 -48.87 38.87
N SER A 236 -29.51 -48.28 37.85
CA SER A 236 -29.48 -46.82 37.65
C SER A 236 -30.69 -46.28 36.89
N GLY A 237 -31.46 -47.13 36.19
CA GLY A 237 -32.59 -46.68 35.37
C GLY A 237 -32.79 -47.49 34.10
N THR A 238 -33.59 -46.93 33.19
CA THR A 238 -33.91 -47.51 31.88
C THR A 238 -33.36 -46.61 30.77
N ARG A 239 -32.72 -47.21 29.77
CA ARG A 239 -32.23 -46.55 28.57
C ARG A 239 -32.76 -47.25 27.33
N ILE A 240 -33.26 -46.52 26.36
CA ILE A 240 -33.83 -47.06 25.12
C ILE A 240 -33.20 -46.35 23.92
N LEU A 241 -32.58 -47.12 23.04
CA LEU A 241 -32.07 -46.66 21.75
C LEU A 241 -33.01 -47.14 20.64
N ARG A 242 -33.51 -46.23 19.81
CA ARG A 242 -34.38 -46.56 18.66
C ARG A 242 -33.81 -46.02 17.37
N ARG A 243 -33.75 -46.87 16.35
CA ARG A 243 -33.36 -46.50 14.99
C ARG A 243 -34.60 -46.23 14.15
N ARG A 244 -34.59 -45.13 13.39
CA ARG A 244 -35.61 -44.81 12.39
C ARG A 244 -35.01 -44.10 11.18
N THR A 245 -35.70 -44.20 10.05
CA THR A 245 -35.38 -43.42 8.86
C THR A 245 -36.01 -42.02 8.98
N ASP A 246 -35.26 -40.97 8.71
CA ASP A 246 -35.68 -39.58 8.79
C ASP A 246 -35.21 -38.80 7.55
N GLY A 247 -36.03 -38.81 6.49
CA GLY A 247 -35.67 -38.22 5.20
C GLY A 247 -34.37 -38.83 4.63
N PRO A 248 -33.33 -38.01 4.33
CA PRO A 248 -32.03 -38.51 3.86
C PRO A 248 -31.11 -39.02 5.00
N TYR A 249 -31.59 -39.05 6.24
CA TYR A 249 -30.83 -39.43 7.43
C TYR A 249 -31.37 -40.71 8.07
N VAL A 250 -30.51 -41.35 8.86
CA VAL A 250 -30.89 -42.35 9.86
C VAL A 250 -30.82 -41.67 11.21
N ALA A 251 -31.93 -41.57 11.92
CA ALA A 251 -31.99 -41.01 13.26
C ALA A 251 -31.91 -42.13 14.30
N VAL A 252 -31.11 -41.92 15.35
CA VAL A 252 -31.08 -42.77 16.54
C VAL A 252 -31.49 -41.93 17.74
N ASP A 253 -32.62 -42.30 18.35
CA ASP A 253 -33.15 -41.67 19.54
C ASP A 253 -32.62 -42.44 20.79
N ASP A 254 -31.84 -41.79 21.64
CA ASP A 254 -31.32 -42.31 22.94
C ASP A 254 -32.12 -41.68 24.08
N GLU A 255 -33.09 -42.42 24.60
CA GLU A 255 -33.96 -42.03 25.72
C GLU A 255 -33.43 -42.64 27.03
N ARG A 256 -33.20 -41.82 28.05
CA ARG A 256 -32.71 -42.23 29.37
C ARG A 256 -33.66 -41.78 30.47
N GLU A 257 -34.01 -42.70 31.36
CA GLU A 257 -34.81 -42.45 32.56
C GLU A 257 -34.01 -42.88 33.79
N ASP A 258 -33.66 -41.92 34.64
CA ASP A 258 -32.87 -42.15 35.85
C ASP A 258 -33.77 -42.61 37.01
N ALA A 259 -33.42 -43.73 37.63
CA ALA A 259 -34.23 -44.34 38.69
C ALA A 259 -34.25 -43.55 40.00
N ALA A 260 -33.21 -42.75 40.29
CA ALA A 260 -33.07 -42.02 41.54
C ALA A 260 -33.75 -40.64 41.50
N SER A 261 -33.66 -39.95 40.37
CA SER A 261 -34.20 -38.61 40.17
C SER A 261 -35.55 -38.59 39.45
N GLY A 262 -35.91 -39.66 38.73
CA GLY A 262 -37.07 -39.70 37.85
C GLY A 262 -36.93 -38.77 36.62
N GLY A 263 -35.72 -38.22 36.40
CA GLY A 263 -35.43 -37.37 35.26
C GLY A 263 -35.43 -38.16 33.96
N ARG A 264 -35.98 -37.56 32.90
CA ARG A 264 -35.93 -38.11 31.54
C ARG A 264 -35.11 -37.20 30.64
N GLU A 265 -34.14 -37.79 29.96
CA GLU A 265 -33.32 -37.15 28.94
C GLU A 265 -33.55 -37.88 27.61
N SER A 266 -33.60 -37.16 26.51
CA SER A 266 -33.70 -37.74 25.18
C SER A 266 -32.79 -36.98 24.24
N VAL A 267 -31.93 -37.70 23.54
CA VAL A 267 -31.00 -37.16 22.56
C VAL A 267 -31.21 -37.89 21.24
N THR A 268 -31.49 -37.14 20.18
CA THR A 268 -31.55 -37.69 18.82
C THR A 268 -30.27 -37.37 18.08
N THR A 269 -29.57 -38.40 17.60
CA THR A 269 -28.43 -38.24 16.67
C THR A 269 -28.90 -38.54 15.26
N ARG A 270 -28.68 -37.61 14.32
CA ARG A 270 -28.97 -37.84 12.90
C ARG A 270 -27.71 -38.21 12.16
N TRP A 271 -27.76 -39.29 11.41
CA TRP A 271 -26.64 -39.83 10.66
C TRP A 271 -26.93 -39.77 9.16
N ARG A 272 -26.01 -39.19 8.38
CA ARG A 272 -26.00 -39.41 6.94
C ARG A 272 -25.28 -40.72 6.66
N VAL A 273 -25.99 -41.66 6.04
CA VAL A 273 -25.49 -43.03 5.83
C VAL A 273 -25.46 -43.36 4.34
N LEU A 274 -24.34 -43.88 3.86
CA LEU A 274 -24.22 -44.49 2.55
C LEU A 274 -23.83 -45.96 2.69
N VAL A 275 -24.62 -46.85 2.09
CA VAL A 275 -24.37 -48.30 2.10
C VAL A 275 -24.10 -48.79 0.68
N ARG A 276 -23.01 -49.52 0.48
CA ARG A 276 -22.69 -50.25 -0.75
C ARG A 276 -22.43 -51.71 -0.42
N ASN A 277 -22.93 -52.62 -1.24
CA ASN A 277 -22.72 -54.05 -1.09
C ASN A 277 -22.71 -54.72 -2.46
N GLY A 278 -22.18 -55.94 -2.53
CA GLY A 278 -22.14 -56.70 -3.77
C GLY A 278 -21.50 -58.08 -3.61
N PRO A 279 -21.47 -58.88 -4.69
CA PRO A 279 -20.80 -60.17 -4.68
C PRO A 279 -19.27 -60.03 -4.65
N LEU A 280 -18.59 -61.03 -4.11
CA LEU A 280 -17.13 -61.18 -4.12
C LEU A 280 -16.70 -62.23 -5.16
N GLU A 281 -15.64 -61.93 -5.90
CA GLU A 281 -14.99 -62.91 -6.78
C GLU A 281 -14.23 -63.97 -5.97
N ALA A 282 -14.31 -65.23 -6.40
CA ALA A 282 -13.69 -66.35 -5.68
C ALA A 282 -12.17 -66.20 -5.49
N ALA A 283 -11.49 -65.49 -6.40
CA ALA A 283 -10.05 -65.24 -6.32
C ALA A 283 -9.66 -64.36 -5.11
N LEU A 284 -10.51 -63.41 -4.72
CA LEU A 284 -10.29 -62.54 -3.55
C LEU A 284 -10.34 -63.29 -2.22
N LEU A 285 -10.99 -64.46 -2.21
CA LEU A 285 -11.18 -65.31 -1.03
C LEU A 285 -10.24 -66.53 -1.03
N ALA A 286 -9.27 -66.61 -1.94
CA ALA A 286 -8.47 -67.81 -2.17
C ALA A 286 -7.60 -68.20 -0.95
N ASP A 287 -7.15 -67.21 -0.19
CA ASP A 287 -6.36 -67.34 1.04
C ASP A 287 -7.22 -67.41 2.31
N ARG A 288 -8.55 -67.37 2.17
CA ARG A 288 -9.50 -67.36 3.28
C ARG A 288 -9.98 -68.77 3.68
N PRO A 289 -10.32 -68.98 4.96
CA PRO A 289 -10.97 -70.21 5.41
C PRO A 289 -12.23 -70.55 4.59
N LEU A 290 -12.53 -71.85 4.47
CA LEU A 290 -13.68 -72.35 3.69
C LEU A 290 -15.00 -71.68 4.11
N GLU A 291 -15.16 -71.49 5.41
CA GLU A 291 -16.26 -70.82 6.07
C GLU A 291 -16.52 -69.40 5.55
N GLU A 292 -15.46 -68.64 5.29
CA GLU A 292 -15.54 -67.29 4.74
C GLU A 292 -15.76 -67.32 3.23
N ARG A 293 -15.13 -68.28 2.54
CA ARG A 293 -15.32 -68.49 1.09
C ARG A 293 -16.77 -68.82 0.70
N LEU A 294 -17.52 -69.43 1.61
CA LEU A 294 -18.95 -69.70 1.44
C LEU A 294 -19.83 -68.45 1.62
N ARG A 295 -19.24 -67.28 1.88
CA ARG A 295 -19.92 -65.97 2.01
C ARG A 295 -19.37 -64.97 0.98
N PRO A 296 -19.66 -65.16 -0.32
CA PRO A 296 -19.07 -64.35 -1.38
C PRO A 296 -19.82 -63.02 -1.54
N HIS A 297 -19.97 -62.25 -0.47
CA HIS A 297 -20.54 -60.91 -0.50
C HIS A 297 -19.75 -59.96 0.39
N TRP A 298 -19.76 -58.68 0.02
CA TRP A 298 -19.16 -57.61 0.80
C TRP A 298 -20.18 -56.52 1.09
N SER A 299 -19.93 -55.76 2.15
CA SER A 299 -20.67 -54.55 2.47
C SER A 299 -19.74 -53.48 3.03
N VAL A 300 -19.97 -52.23 2.64
CA VAL A 300 -19.35 -51.04 3.21
C VAL A 300 -20.44 -50.03 3.53
N THR A 301 -20.38 -49.47 4.72
CA THR A 301 -21.25 -48.42 5.21
C THR A 301 -20.42 -47.30 5.78
N TRP A 302 -20.60 -46.10 5.24
CA TRP A 302 -20.11 -44.88 5.84
C TRP A 302 -21.26 -44.17 6.54
N ALA A 303 -21.02 -43.71 7.76
CA ALA A 303 -21.98 -42.92 8.52
C ALA A 303 -21.30 -41.67 9.13
N VAL A 304 -21.93 -40.51 8.97
CA VAL A 304 -21.45 -39.23 9.51
C VAL A 304 -22.59 -38.58 10.28
N PRO A 305 -22.41 -38.23 11.57
CA PRO A 305 -23.43 -37.50 12.31
C PRO A 305 -23.54 -36.07 11.78
N VAL A 306 -24.72 -35.48 11.87
CA VAL A 306 -24.97 -34.11 11.42
C VAL A 306 -25.68 -33.27 12.47
N ASP A 307 -25.37 -31.97 12.49
CA ASP A 307 -26.07 -30.98 13.30
C ASP A 307 -27.50 -30.72 12.78
N THR A 308 -28.21 -29.74 13.34
CA THR A 308 -29.58 -29.36 12.94
C THR A 308 -29.69 -28.87 11.49
N ASP A 309 -28.64 -28.25 10.95
CA ASP A 309 -28.59 -27.66 9.61
C ASP A 309 -28.07 -28.65 8.55
N GLY A 310 -27.62 -29.84 8.97
CA GLY A 310 -27.09 -30.88 8.09
C GLY A 310 -25.58 -30.77 7.86
N ALA A 311 -24.88 -29.96 8.65
CA ALA A 311 -23.42 -29.87 8.65
C ALA A 311 -22.82 -31.11 9.35
N PRO A 312 -21.69 -31.65 8.87
CA PRO A 312 -21.07 -32.82 9.48
C PRO A 312 -20.51 -32.52 10.87
N GLU A 313 -20.71 -33.46 11.79
CA GLU A 313 -20.10 -33.50 13.12
C GLU A 313 -19.13 -34.69 13.23
N PRO A 314 -18.15 -34.66 14.15
CA PRO A 314 -17.32 -35.82 14.43
C PRO A 314 -18.13 -36.94 15.11
N PRO A 315 -17.97 -38.22 14.71
CA PRO A 315 -18.53 -39.36 15.43
C PRO A 315 -18.09 -39.36 16.91
N ARG A 316 -19.04 -39.62 17.82
CA ARG A 316 -18.76 -39.75 19.26
C ARG A 316 -18.14 -41.11 19.64
N SER A 317 -18.30 -42.09 18.77
CA SER A 317 -17.79 -43.45 18.95
C SER A 317 -16.26 -43.50 18.85
N ALA A 318 -15.69 -44.61 19.30
CA ALA A 318 -14.27 -44.86 19.10
C ALA A 318 -13.92 -44.81 17.59
N PRO A 319 -12.83 -44.11 17.20
CA PRO A 319 -12.45 -43.96 15.80
C PRO A 319 -11.69 -45.20 15.35
N VAL A 320 -12.43 -46.31 15.19
CA VAL A 320 -11.92 -47.62 14.79
C VAL A 320 -12.76 -48.19 13.66
N LEU A 321 -12.27 -49.23 12.99
CA LEU A 321 -13.05 -49.98 12.02
C LEU A 321 -14.13 -50.82 12.71
N HIS A 322 -15.35 -50.80 12.17
CA HIS A 322 -16.42 -51.69 12.61
C HIS A 322 -16.58 -52.84 11.60
N ALA A 323 -16.28 -54.08 12.00
CA ALA A 323 -16.31 -55.25 11.09
C ALA A 323 -17.07 -56.47 11.63
N PRO A 324 -18.40 -56.41 11.83
CA PRO A 324 -19.29 -55.24 11.81
C PRO A 324 -19.28 -54.48 13.15
N THR A 325 -18.50 -54.94 14.12
CA THR A 325 -18.41 -54.41 15.47
C THR A 325 -17.02 -53.81 15.71
N PRO A 326 -16.83 -52.98 16.76
CA PRO A 326 -15.55 -52.29 16.96
C PRO A 326 -14.35 -53.26 17.00
N SER A 327 -13.39 -53.01 16.13
CA SER A 327 -12.08 -53.66 16.13
C SER A 327 -11.04 -52.78 16.86
N ASP A 328 -9.80 -53.26 16.95
CA ASP A 328 -8.67 -52.48 17.47
C ASP A 328 -7.92 -51.75 16.33
N GLU A 329 -8.51 -51.72 15.11
CA GLU A 329 -7.93 -51.09 13.93
C GLU A 329 -8.25 -49.58 13.93
N PRO A 330 -7.28 -48.69 14.24
CA PRO A 330 -7.57 -47.27 14.37
C PRO A 330 -7.87 -46.66 13.01
N LEU A 331 -8.93 -45.85 12.95
CA LEU A 331 -9.27 -45.03 11.80
C LEU A 331 -9.11 -43.56 12.19
N GLY A 332 -8.74 -42.72 11.23
CA GLY A 332 -8.86 -41.27 11.41
C GLY A 332 -9.50 -40.56 10.23
N VAL A 333 -10.11 -41.32 9.31
CA VAL A 333 -11.13 -40.76 8.42
C VAL A 333 -12.27 -40.23 9.33
N PRO A 334 -12.75 -38.99 9.13
CA PRO A 334 -13.73 -38.32 10.01
C PRO A 334 -15.17 -38.83 9.80
N ALA A 335 -15.35 -40.15 9.75
CA ALA A 335 -16.61 -40.83 9.56
C ALA A 335 -16.55 -42.24 10.17
N LEU A 336 -17.69 -42.78 10.56
CA LEU A 336 -17.81 -44.17 11.00
C LEU A 336 -17.79 -45.10 9.79
N LEU A 337 -16.85 -46.05 9.75
CA LEU A 337 -16.77 -47.09 8.75
C LEU A 337 -17.22 -48.43 9.33
N ILE A 338 -18.33 -48.96 8.82
CA ILE A 338 -18.78 -50.33 9.07
C ILE A 338 -18.61 -51.13 7.78
N ALA A 339 -17.72 -52.12 7.78
CA ALA A 339 -17.40 -52.86 6.56
C ALA A 339 -16.99 -54.31 6.83
N SER A 340 -17.26 -55.18 5.87
CA SER A 340 -17.00 -56.63 5.95
C SER A 340 -15.52 -57.00 5.76
N PHE A 341 -14.60 -56.25 6.38
CA PHE A 341 -13.17 -56.56 6.34
C PHE A 341 -12.88 -57.91 6.98
N PRO A 342 -12.02 -58.75 6.36
CA PRO A 342 -11.62 -60.00 6.97
C PRO A 342 -10.83 -59.70 8.24
N LEU A 343 -11.18 -60.35 9.36
CA LEU A 343 -10.44 -60.21 10.61
C LEU A 343 -9.45 -61.37 10.79
N ASP A 344 -8.41 -61.12 11.58
CA ASP A 344 -7.46 -62.13 12.03
C ASP A 344 -8.11 -63.13 13.02
N THR A 345 -7.33 -64.11 13.50
CA THR A 345 -7.83 -65.14 14.43
C THR A 345 -8.23 -64.57 15.80
N THR A 346 -7.65 -63.42 16.20
CA THR A 346 -8.04 -62.71 17.43
C THR A 346 -9.30 -61.87 17.25
N ARG A 347 -9.75 -61.67 16.01
CA ARG A 347 -10.85 -60.81 15.56
C ARG A 347 -10.68 -59.35 15.95
N ARG A 348 -9.45 -58.89 16.15
CA ARG A 348 -9.14 -57.51 16.59
C ARG A 348 -8.54 -56.67 15.48
N HIS A 349 -7.85 -57.31 14.54
CA HIS A 349 -7.19 -56.63 13.44
C HIS A 349 -7.67 -57.12 12.09
N ALA A 350 -7.62 -56.25 11.08
CA ALA A 350 -7.88 -56.64 9.71
C ALA A 350 -6.78 -57.59 9.21
N ALA A 351 -7.16 -58.71 8.60
CA ALA A 351 -6.20 -59.61 7.98
C ALA A 351 -5.70 -59.01 6.67
N PRO A 352 -4.38 -58.90 6.43
CA PRO A 352 -3.85 -58.39 5.18
C PRO A 352 -4.16 -59.37 4.03
N GLY A 353 -4.34 -58.85 2.81
CA GLY A 353 -4.55 -59.67 1.62
C GLY A 353 -5.49 -59.03 0.58
N PRO A 354 -5.73 -59.73 -0.55
CA PRO A 354 -6.46 -59.19 -1.70
C PRO A 354 -7.89 -58.70 -1.37
N LEU A 355 -8.58 -59.36 -0.44
CA LEU A 355 -9.91 -58.93 0.00
C LEU A 355 -9.86 -57.58 0.73
N THR A 356 -8.87 -57.37 1.59
CA THR A 356 -8.69 -56.10 2.32
C THR A 356 -8.38 -54.97 1.35
N ASP A 357 -7.48 -55.20 0.38
CA ASP A 357 -7.15 -54.22 -0.66
C ASP A 357 -8.39 -53.86 -1.51
N PHE A 358 -9.18 -54.87 -1.90
CA PHE A 358 -10.44 -54.65 -2.62
C PHE A 358 -11.43 -53.82 -1.80
N LEU A 359 -11.58 -54.10 -0.51
CA LEU A 359 -12.49 -53.37 0.38
C LEU A 359 -12.03 -51.94 0.65
N VAL A 360 -10.71 -51.69 0.72
CA VAL A 360 -10.16 -50.33 0.78
C VAL A 360 -10.60 -49.52 -0.43
N GLU A 361 -10.48 -50.06 -1.64
CA GLU A 361 -10.90 -49.37 -2.86
C GLU A 361 -12.42 -49.12 -2.90
N ARG A 362 -13.23 -50.11 -2.52
CA ARG A 362 -14.70 -49.96 -2.43
C ARG A 362 -15.12 -48.97 -1.35
N ALA A 363 -14.42 -48.93 -0.22
CA ALA A 363 -14.68 -47.96 0.83
C ALA A 363 -14.30 -46.55 0.40
N ALA A 364 -13.20 -46.37 -0.32
CA ALA A 364 -12.82 -45.08 -0.88
C ALA A 364 -13.80 -44.58 -1.95
N ASP A 365 -14.28 -45.46 -2.84
CA ASP A 365 -15.33 -45.15 -3.81
C ASP A 365 -16.62 -44.68 -3.11
N ALA A 366 -17.08 -45.43 -2.11
CA ALA A 366 -18.26 -45.10 -1.32
C ALA A 366 -18.08 -43.77 -0.54
N TYR A 367 -16.89 -43.50 -0.02
CA TYR A 367 -16.63 -42.23 0.67
C TYR A 367 -16.73 -41.03 -0.29
N ALA A 368 -16.13 -41.14 -1.48
CA ALA A 368 -16.23 -40.10 -2.50
C ALA A 368 -17.67 -39.87 -2.94
N GLU A 369 -18.46 -40.94 -3.07
CA GLU A 369 -19.89 -40.85 -3.39
C GLU A 369 -20.71 -40.18 -2.27
N LEU A 370 -20.41 -40.48 -1.00
CA LEU A 370 -21.03 -39.84 0.16
C LEU A 370 -20.83 -38.32 0.12
N LEU A 371 -19.61 -37.87 -0.18
CA LEU A 371 -19.28 -36.45 -0.30
C LEU A 371 -19.96 -35.80 -1.52
N ALA A 372 -20.00 -36.49 -2.67
CA ALA A 372 -20.66 -35.98 -3.87
C ALA A 372 -22.17 -35.74 -3.66
N GLY A 373 -22.82 -36.65 -2.93
CA GLY A 373 -24.24 -36.58 -2.57
C GLY A 373 -24.55 -35.66 -1.38
N TRP A 374 -23.57 -34.97 -0.81
CA TRP A 374 -23.76 -34.20 0.42
C TRP A 374 -24.62 -32.94 0.18
N ARG A 375 -25.74 -32.81 0.90
CA ARG A 375 -26.63 -31.63 0.85
C ARG A 375 -27.14 -31.24 2.25
N PRO A 376 -27.31 -29.95 2.60
CA PRO A 376 -26.85 -28.77 1.86
C PRO A 376 -25.32 -28.72 1.75
N VAL A 377 -24.81 -28.07 0.70
CA VAL A 377 -23.37 -27.89 0.49
C VAL A 377 -22.93 -26.67 1.30
N SER A 378 -22.01 -26.86 2.23
CA SER A 378 -21.45 -25.78 3.04
C SER A 378 -19.96 -26.00 3.28
N THR A 379 -19.26 -25.00 3.79
CA THR A 379 -17.82 -25.09 4.08
C THR A 379 -17.51 -26.11 5.18
N ALA A 380 -18.51 -26.54 5.96
CA ALA A 380 -18.34 -27.57 6.98
C ALA A 380 -17.98 -28.95 6.40
N VAL A 381 -18.35 -29.23 5.14
CA VAL A 381 -17.98 -30.49 4.44
C VAL A 381 -16.46 -30.68 4.35
N LEU A 382 -15.68 -29.60 4.44
CA LEU A 382 -14.22 -29.68 4.50
C LEU A 382 -13.72 -30.47 5.71
N GLY A 383 -14.49 -30.49 6.82
CA GLY A 383 -14.19 -31.32 7.98
C GLY A 383 -14.20 -32.82 7.69
N LEU A 384 -14.75 -33.24 6.55
CA LEU A 384 -14.74 -34.61 6.07
C LEU A 384 -13.49 -34.96 5.23
N VAL A 385 -12.60 -34.01 4.96
CA VAL A 385 -11.36 -34.31 4.24
C VAL A 385 -10.38 -34.96 5.22
N PRO A 386 -9.96 -36.23 5.00
CA PRO A 386 -8.98 -36.85 5.87
C PRO A 386 -7.62 -36.16 5.75
N GLY A 387 -6.93 -35.97 6.87
CA GLY A 387 -5.51 -35.57 6.87
C GLY A 387 -4.59 -36.58 6.16
N PRO A 388 -3.35 -36.17 5.81
CA PRO A 388 -2.45 -36.94 4.95
C PRO A 388 -1.77 -38.14 5.64
N LEU A 389 -1.72 -38.17 6.98
CA LEU A 389 -1.04 -39.23 7.74
C LEU A 389 -2.06 -40.20 8.36
N GLY A 390 -1.85 -41.49 8.13
CA GLY A 390 -2.64 -42.57 8.73
C GLY A 390 -2.23 -42.88 10.17
N ARG A 391 -3.18 -43.40 10.96
CA ARG A 391 -2.96 -43.88 12.35
C ARG A 391 -2.52 -45.35 12.42
N GLY A 392 -2.59 -46.06 11.30
CA GLY A 392 -2.20 -47.46 11.12
C GLY A 392 -2.09 -47.79 9.63
N GLU A 393 -1.70 -49.02 9.29
CA GLU A 393 -1.50 -49.46 7.90
C GLU A 393 -2.81 -49.39 7.10
N LEU A 394 -3.90 -49.96 7.63
CA LEU A 394 -5.21 -49.93 6.96
C LEU A 394 -5.73 -48.49 6.77
N ASP A 395 -5.64 -47.65 7.81
CA ASP A 395 -6.06 -46.25 7.74
C ASP A 395 -5.22 -45.46 6.73
N GLY A 396 -3.90 -45.72 6.66
CA GLY A 396 -3.02 -45.13 5.66
C GLY A 396 -3.44 -45.48 4.23
N SER A 397 -3.66 -46.76 3.95
CA SER A 397 -4.13 -47.24 2.64
C SER A 397 -5.49 -46.66 2.27
N LEU A 398 -6.43 -46.65 3.22
CA LEU A 398 -7.78 -46.10 3.02
C LEU A 398 -7.76 -44.60 2.73
N ARG A 399 -7.00 -43.82 3.50
CA ARG A 399 -6.83 -42.38 3.26
C ARG A 399 -6.20 -42.10 1.92
N GLY A 400 -5.13 -42.82 1.57
CA GLY A 400 -4.48 -42.68 0.27
C GLY A 400 -5.48 -42.92 -0.87
N ALA A 401 -6.27 -43.98 -0.78
CA ALA A 401 -7.32 -44.29 -1.75
C ALA A 401 -8.42 -43.23 -1.81
N ILE A 402 -8.84 -42.65 -0.68
CA ILE A 402 -9.81 -41.55 -0.61
C ILE A 402 -9.24 -40.28 -1.25
N LEU A 403 -8.04 -39.87 -0.84
CA LEU A 403 -7.39 -38.64 -1.30
C LEU A 403 -7.04 -38.69 -2.80
N ALA A 404 -6.87 -39.88 -3.38
CA ALA A 404 -6.73 -40.04 -4.83
C ALA A 404 -8.04 -39.74 -5.61
N ARG A 405 -9.20 -39.83 -4.96
CA ARG A 405 -10.53 -39.63 -5.58
C ARG A 405 -11.07 -38.23 -5.36
N LEU A 406 -10.91 -37.68 -4.14
CA LEU A 406 -11.52 -36.41 -3.76
C LEU A 406 -11.23 -35.23 -4.71
N PRO A 407 -10.02 -35.08 -5.32
CA PRO A 407 -9.77 -34.00 -6.28
C PRO A 407 -10.71 -33.97 -7.48
N ARG A 408 -11.32 -35.12 -7.84
CA ARG A 408 -12.27 -35.27 -8.96
C ARG A 408 -13.74 -35.31 -8.51
N THR A 409 -13.99 -35.32 -7.20
CA THR A 409 -15.33 -35.37 -6.61
C THR A 409 -15.88 -33.96 -6.45
N ALA A 410 -17.10 -33.70 -6.92
CA ALA A 410 -17.73 -32.38 -6.76
C ALA A 410 -18.46 -32.32 -5.43
N PHE A 411 -17.91 -31.59 -4.46
CA PHE A 411 -18.49 -31.45 -3.11
C PHE A 411 -18.16 -30.13 -2.43
N LEU A 412 -17.29 -29.29 -3.00
CA LEU A 412 -16.95 -27.99 -2.42
C LEU A 412 -18.04 -26.96 -2.74
N PRO A 413 -18.36 -26.04 -1.81
CA PRO A 413 -19.30 -24.96 -2.07
C PRO A 413 -18.68 -23.91 -3.01
N PRO A 414 -19.39 -23.43 -4.04
CA PRO A 414 -18.99 -22.23 -4.78
C PRO A 414 -19.12 -20.98 -3.89
N ALA A 415 -18.34 -19.94 -4.20
CA ALA A 415 -18.43 -18.63 -3.56
C ALA A 415 -19.78 -17.94 -3.80
N LEU A 416 -20.34 -18.12 -5.00
CA LEU A 416 -21.67 -17.65 -5.37
C LEU A 416 -22.62 -18.85 -5.48
N PRO A 417 -23.52 -19.05 -4.49
CA PRO A 417 -24.46 -20.16 -4.51
C PRO A 417 -25.44 -20.03 -5.67
N ARG A 418 -25.70 -21.13 -6.38
CA ARG A 418 -26.74 -21.17 -7.40
C ARG A 418 -28.13 -20.98 -6.77
N THR A 419 -28.89 -20.01 -7.27
CA THR A 419 -30.30 -19.78 -6.95
C THR A 419 -31.22 -20.53 -7.92
N LYS A 420 -32.51 -20.66 -7.58
CA LYS A 420 -33.48 -21.36 -8.43
C LYS A 420 -33.78 -20.64 -9.75
N ASP A 421 -33.47 -19.35 -9.83
CA ASP A 421 -33.74 -18.50 -10.98
C ASP A 421 -32.52 -18.34 -11.92
N ASP A 422 -31.36 -18.90 -11.55
CA ASP A 422 -30.15 -18.82 -12.36
C ASP A 422 -30.20 -19.77 -13.57
N ALA A 423 -30.21 -19.18 -14.77
CA ALA A 423 -30.07 -19.89 -16.03
C ALA A 423 -28.70 -20.59 -16.12
N ASP A 424 -28.71 -21.87 -16.48
CA ASP A 424 -27.64 -22.86 -16.78
C ASP A 424 -26.13 -22.45 -16.85
N GLY A 425 -25.61 -21.68 -15.89
CA GLY A 425 -24.20 -21.23 -15.88
C GLY A 425 -23.42 -21.48 -14.57
N LEU A 426 -24.05 -21.38 -13.40
CA LEU A 426 -23.36 -21.53 -12.12
C LEU A 426 -23.32 -22.99 -11.63
N PRO A 427 -22.16 -23.50 -11.17
CA PRO A 427 -22.06 -24.83 -10.60
C PRO A 427 -22.73 -24.90 -9.22
N GLU A 428 -23.48 -25.97 -8.93
CA GLU A 428 -24.04 -26.21 -7.57
C GLU A 428 -22.93 -26.66 -6.58
N THR A 429 -21.92 -27.35 -7.08
CA THR A 429 -20.74 -27.84 -6.34
C THR A 429 -19.50 -27.77 -7.22
N LEU A 430 -18.34 -27.58 -6.60
CA LEU A 430 -17.05 -27.55 -7.27
C LEU A 430 -16.24 -28.80 -6.94
N ARG A 431 -15.45 -29.26 -7.92
CA ARG A 431 -14.40 -30.26 -7.71
C ARG A 431 -13.14 -29.55 -7.21
N PRO A 432 -12.39 -30.11 -6.25
CA PRO A 432 -11.19 -29.45 -5.74
C PRO A 432 -10.17 -29.09 -6.83
N ARG A 433 -9.98 -29.94 -7.85
CA ARG A 433 -9.07 -29.66 -8.98
C ARG A 433 -9.49 -28.49 -9.89
N GLU A 434 -10.77 -28.12 -9.85
CA GLU A 434 -11.39 -27.05 -10.65
C GLU A 434 -11.67 -25.82 -9.77
N ALA A 435 -11.40 -25.89 -8.47
CA ALA A 435 -11.70 -24.85 -7.50
C ALA A 435 -10.47 -23.98 -7.24
N GLU A 436 -10.71 -22.71 -6.95
CA GLU A 436 -9.67 -21.74 -6.65
C GLU A 436 -10.02 -20.95 -5.37
N VAL A 437 -9.02 -20.64 -4.58
CA VAL A 437 -9.14 -19.70 -3.44
C VAL A 437 -8.40 -18.43 -3.79
N VAL A 438 -9.08 -17.28 -3.70
CA VAL A 438 -8.43 -15.97 -3.86
C VAL A 438 -7.78 -15.55 -2.54
N GLU A 439 -6.47 -15.30 -2.56
CA GLU A 439 -5.73 -14.84 -1.38
C GLU A 439 -5.73 -13.31 -1.29
N GLY A 440 -6.06 -12.78 -0.10
CA GLY A 440 -6.03 -11.34 0.17
C GLY A 440 -7.29 -10.58 -0.27
N ALA A 441 -8.39 -11.29 -0.54
CA ALA A 441 -9.69 -10.72 -0.90
C ALA A 441 -10.73 -10.88 0.23
N GLY A 442 -11.62 -9.90 0.38
CA GLY A 442 -12.74 -9.98 1.32
C GLY A 442 -13.91 -10.82 0.78
N ALA A 443 -14.87 -11.15 1.64
CA ALA A 443 -16.06 -11.93 1.24
C ALA A 443 -16.90 -11.26 0.16
N GLU A 444 -17.02 -9.93 0.20
CA GLU A 444 -17.71 -9.14 -0.84
C GLU A 444 -16.94 -9.20 -2.17
N THR A 445 -15.62 -9.00 -2.15
CA THR A 445 -14.76 -9.07 -3.34
C THR A 445 -14.85 -10.43 -4.01
N VAL A 446 -14.71 -11.51 -3.25
CA VAL A 446 -14.80 -12.88 -3.78
C VAL A 446 -16.19 -13.14 -4.38
N ARG A 447 -17.26 -12.58 -3.80
CA ARG A 447 -18.62 -12.73 -4.34
C ARG A 447 -18.77 -12.03 -5.69
N VAL A 448 -18.28 -10.80 -5.83
CA VAL A 448 -18.33 -10.05 -7.11
C VAL A 448 -17.47 -10.73 -8.16
N LEU A 449 -16.26 -11.18 -7.80
CA LEU A 449 -15.38 -11.94 -8.70
C LEU A 449 -16.01 -13.27 -9.12
N ALA A 450 -16.76 -13.94 -8.24
CA ALA A 450 -17.42 -15.21 -8.55
C ALA A 450 -18.54 -15.09 -9.60
N GLU A 451 -19.06 -13.89 -9.88
CA GLU A 451 -19.99 -13.65 -11.00
C GLU A 451 -19.33 -13.89 -12.37
N VAL A 452 -17.99 -13.82 -12.44
CA VAL A 452 -17.20 -13.98 -13.67
C VAL A 452 -16.17 -15.11 -13.58
N LEU A 453 -15.79 -15.52 -12.37
CA LEU A 453 -14.92 -16.65 -12.05
C LEU A 453 -15.72 -17.69 -11.24
N PRO A 454 -16.53 -18.55 -11.87
CA PRO A 454 -17.45 -19.46 -11.16
C PRO A 454 -16.75 -20.58 -10.37
N CYS A 455 -15.43 -20.72 -10.53
CA CYS A 455 -14.57 -21.68 -9.82
C CYS A 455 -14.13 -21.23 -8.42
N LEU A 456 -14.46 -20.01 -8.00
CA LEU A 456 -13.99 -19.49 -6.72
C LEU A 456 -14.72 -20.16 -5.54
N LEU A 457 -13.96 -20.48 -4.49
CA LEU A 457 -14.48 -20.89 -3.18
C LEU A 457 -14.79 -19.66 -2.29
N PRO A 458 -15.67 -19.80 -1.28
CA PRO A 458 -15.94 -18.73 -0.32
C PRO A 458 -14.67 -18.19 0.35
N ALA A 459 -14.65 -16.88 0.64
CA ALA A 459 -13.53 -16.24 1.33
C ALA A 459 -13.31 -16.78 2.75
N GLY A 460 -12.09 -16.63 3.29
CA GLY A 460 -11.71 -17.04 4.64
C GLY A 460 -11.26 -18.51 4.75
N LEU A 461 -11.11 -19.20 3.61
CA LEU A 461 -10.68 -20.60 3.55
C LEU A 461 -9.18 -20.77 3.27
N GLU A 462 -8.43 -19.68 3.08
CA GLU A 462 -7.03 -19.68 2.60
C GLU A 462 -6.09 -20.47 3.53
N ARG A 463 -6.41 -20.48 4.83
CA ARG A 463 -5.58 -21.12 5.87
C ARG A 463 -5.95 -22.58 6.12
N ARG A 464 -7.07 -23.07 5.59
CA ARG A 464 -7.54 -24.45 5.79
C ARG A 464 -6.52 -25.46 5.24
N VAL A 465 -6.22 -26.48 6.04
CA VAL A 465 -5.21 -27.52 5.70
C VAL A 465 -5.81 -28.53 4.74
N GLU A 466 -7.12 -28.71 4.78
CA GLU A 466 -7.92 -29.60 3.96
C GLU A 466 -7.82 -29.22 2.48
N LEU A 467 -7.88 -27.92 2.17
CA LEU A 467 -7.70 -27.42 0.81
C LEU A 467 -6.28 -27.63 0.27
N ARG A 468 -5.27 -27.56 1.16
CA ARG A 468 -3.89 -27.92 0.79
C ARG A 468 -3.74 -29.41 0.50
N THR A 469 -4.41 -30.24 1.30
CA THR A 469 -4.42 -31.70 1.13
C THR A 469 -5.09 -32.11 -0.18
N LEU A 470 -6.08 -31.33 -0.63
CA LEU A 470 -6.78 -31.52 -1.90
C LEU A 470 -6.11 -30.81 -3.10
N GLU A 471 -4.97 -30.14 -2.88
CA GLU A 471 -4.23 -29.39 -3.91
C GLU A 471 -5.08 -28.32 -4.62
N VAL A 472 -5.99 -27.67 -3.89
CA VAL A 472 -6.81 -26.57 -4.44
C VAL A 472 -5.92 -25.38 -4.78
N ALA A 473 -6.12 -24.83 -5.98
CA ALA A 473 -5.32 -23.72 -6.49
C ALA A 473 -5.52 -22.45 -5.65
N ARG A 474 -4.44 -21.71 -5.45
CA ARG A 474 -4.41 -20.45 -4.70
C ARG A 474 -4.01 -19.35 -5.65
N VAL A 475 -4.91 -18.40 -5.84
CA VAL A 475 -4.75 -17.30 -6.79
C VAL A 475 -4.55 -16.02 -5.99
N PRO A 476 -3.39 -15.35 -6.08
CA PRO A 476 -3.22 -14.02 -5.49
C PRO A 476 -4.26 -13.06 -6.06
N LEU A 477 -4.74 -12.12 -5.25
CA LEU A 477 -5.72 -11.11 -5.72
C LEU A 477 -5.25 -10.38 -6.99
N THR A 478 -3.96 -10.09 -7.13
CA THR A 478 -3.40 -9.46 -8.34
C THR A 478 -3.64 -10.30 -9.60
N GLU A 479 -3.39 -11.60 -9.54
CA GLU A 479 -3.65 -12.50 -10.67
C GLU A 479 -5.16 -12.62 -10.96
N ALA A 480 -6.00 -12.63 -9.93
CA ALA A 480 -7.45 -12.63 -10.11
C ALA A 480 -7.95 -11.33 -10.79
N VAL A 481 -7.33 -10.19 -10.49
CA VAL A 481 -7.60 -8.90 -11.15
C VAL A 481 -7.10 -8.90 -12.59
N ASP A 482 -5.91 -9.44 -12.87
CA ASP A 482 -5.35 -9.51 -14.22
C ASP A 482 -6.23 -10.33 -15.17
N ARG A 483 -6.89 -11.38 -14.65
CA ARG A 483 -7.86 -12.19 -15.42
C ARG A 483 -9.13 -11.42 -15.82
N LEU A 484 -9.38 -10.24 -15.26
CA LEU A 484 -10.49 -9.36 -15.65
C LEU A 484 -10.16 -8.52 -16.90
N ALA A 485 -8.90 -8.54 -17.37
CA ALA A 485 -8.52 -7.81 -18.58
C ALA A 485 -9.31 -8.32 -19.80
N GLY A 486 -9.86 -7.39 -20.58
CA GLY A 486 -10.67 -7.69 -21.76
C GLY A 486 -12.10 -8.16 -21.47
N LEU A 487 -12.53 -8.17 -20.20
CA LEU A 487 -13.90 -8.49 -19.83
C LEU A 487 -14.85 -7.32 -20.18
N GLU A 488 -15.94 -7.63 -20.88
CA GLU A 488 -17.01 -6.66 -21.16
C GLU A 488 -18.13 -6.80 -20.12
N LYS A 489 -18.28 -5.77 -19.28
CA LYS A 489 -19.34 -5.66 -18.28
C LYS A 489 -19.86 -4.23 -18.21
N GLU A 490 -21.12 -4.11 -17.81
CA GLU A 490 -21.75 -2.82 -17.53
C GLU A 490 -20.93 -2.02 -16.50
N PRO A 491 -20.77 -0.70 -16.67
CA PRO A 491 -20.04 0.17 -15.75
C PRO A 491 -20.43 0.00 -14.28
N GLY A 492 -21.73 -0.22 -13.99
CA GLY A 492 -22.22 -0.45 -12.63
C GLY A 492 -21.73 -1.76 -11.98
N TRP A 493 -21.28 -2.75 -12.75
CA TRP A 493 -20.62 -3.95 -12.22
C TRP A 493 -19.21 -3.62 -11.73
N TRP A 494 -18.44 -2.86 -12.52
CA TRP A 494 -17.09 -2.41 -12.15
C TRP A 494 -17.11 -1.57 -10.87
N ARG A 495 -18.11 -0.69 -10.73
CA ARG A 495 -18.29 0.08 -9.50
C ARG A 495 -18.46 -0.80 -8.26
N ARG A 496 -19.30 -1.84 -8.32
CA ARG A 496 -19.45 -2.80 -7.20
C ARG A 496 -18.15 -3.54 -6.88
N LEU A 497 -17.36 -3.89 -7.90
CA LEU A 497 -16.04 -4.47 -7.69
C LEU A 497 -15.12 -3.46 -6.96
N TYR A 498 -15.10 -2.21 -7.39
CA TYR A 498 -14.28 -1.16 -6.76
C TYR A 498 -14.71 -0.88 -5.31
N ASP A 499 -16.01 -0.83 -5.04
CA ASP A 499 -16.57 -0.71 -3.68
C ASP A 499 -16.06 -1.87 -2.79
N SER A 500 -16.09 -3.10 -3.33
CA SER A 500 -15.65 -4.29 -2.60
C SER A 500 -14.14 -4.36 -2.34
N LEU A 501 -13.34 -3.63 -3.12
CA LEU A 501 -11.89 -3.56 -3.02
C LEU A 501 -11.41 -2.46 -2.07
N ALA A 502 -12.32 -1.72 -1.44
CA ALA A 502 -11.98 -0.67 -0.49
C ALA A 502 -11.15 -1.23 0.69
N GLY A 503 -9.96 -0.64 0.89
CA GLY A 503 -9.04 -1.03 1.97
C GLY A 503 -8.03 -2.12 1.60
N VAL A 504 -8.06 -2.62 0.36
CA VAL A 504 -6.98 -3.45 -0.20
C VAL A 504 -5.77 -2.58 -0.52
N ASP A 505 -4.58 -3.16 -0.37
CA ASP A 505 -3.30 -2.55 -0.72
C ASP A 505 -3.27 -2.10 -2.21
N PRO A 506 -3.06 -0.80 -2.49
CA PRO A 506 -3.00 -0.23 -3.85
C PRO A 506 -2.08 -0.97 -4.82
N ASP A 507 -0.94 -1.48 -4.34
CA ASP A 507 0.06 -2.14 -5.19
C ASP A 507 -0.46 -3.45 -5.81
N ARG A 508 -1.51 -4.03 -5.22
CA ARG A 508 -2.14 -5.27 -5.73
C ARG A 508 -3.19 -5.01 -6.81
N LEU A 509 -3.55 -3.74 -7.03
CA LEU A 509 -4.69 -3.31 -7.87
C LEU A 509 -4.25 -2.50 -9.09
N THR A 510 -2.96 -2.47 -9.42
CA THR A 510 -2.44 -1.66 -10.53
C THR A 510 -2.98 -2.08 -11.90
N GLY A 511 -3.31 -3.36 -12.07
CA GLY A 511 -3.89 -3.92 -13.30
C GLY A 511 -5.41 -3.79 -13.43
N LEU A 512 -6.08 -3.09 -12.50
CA LEU A 512 -7.53 -3.02 -12.44
C LEU A 512 -8.10 -2.39 -13.73
N PRO A 513 -8.96 -3.09 -14.48
CA PRO A 513 -9.57 -2.52 -15.68
C PRO A 513 -10.51 -1.37 -15.33
N VAL A 514 -10.52 -0.32 -16.16
CA VAL A 514 -11.39 0.85 -16.01
C VAL A 514 -12.21 1.07 -17.29
N PRO A 515 -13.56 0.99 -17.23
CA PRO A 515 -14.40 1.30 -18.38
C PRO A 515 -14.37 2.82 -18.63
N LEU A 516 -14.18 3.21 -19.89
CA LEU A 516 -14.06 4.59 -20.33
C LEU A 516 -15.38 5.10 -20.93
N ALA A 517 -15.58 6.42 -20.95
CA ALA A 517 -16.75 7.08 -21.55
C ALA A 517 -16.92 6.74 -23.04
N GLY A 518 -15.82 6.54 -23.77
CA GLY A 518 -15.84 6.11 -25.18
C GLY A 518 -16.14 4.61 -25.40
N GLY A 519 -16.75 3.92 -24.45
CA GLY A 519 -17.19 2.52 -24.55
C GLY A 519 -16.09 1.45 -24.47
N ARG A 520 -14.81 1.84 -24.49
CA ARG A 520 -13.65 0.93 -24.36
C ARG A 520 -13.28 0.74 -22.88
N THR A 521 -12.54 -0.33 -22.57
CA THR A 521 -11.93 -0.54 -21.24
C THR A 521 -10.42 -0.38 -21.36
N THR A 522 -9.79 0.29 -20.40
CA THR A 522 -8.32 0.39 -20.31
C THR A 522 -7.79 -0.41 -19.13
N ILE A 523 -6.54 -0.87 -19.21
CA ILE A 523 -5.90 -1.63 -18.13
C ILE A 523 -5.16 -0.65 -17.23
N GLY A 524 -5.56 -0.62 -15.97
CA GLY A 524 -4.96 0.22 -14.95
C GLY A 524 -5.59 1.62 -14.88
N PRO A 525 -5.75 2.18 -13.67
CA PRO A 525 -6.36 3.49 -13.46
C PRO A 525 -5.41 4.67 -13.67
N ARG A 526 -4.10 4.44 -13.82
CA ARG A 526 -3.13 5.51 -14.08
C ARG A 526 -3.42 6.16 -15.43
N GLN A 527 -3.28 7.48 -15.49
CA GLN A 527 -3.59 8.29 -16.69
C GLN A 527 -5.07 8.25 -17.10
N VAL A 528 -5.96 7.78 -16.22
CA VAL A 528 -7.40 7.91 -16.40
C VAL A 528 -7.89 9.17 -15.69
N LEU A 529 -8.73 9.94 -16.38
CA LEU A 529 -9.41 11.11 -15.84
C LEU A 529 -10.78 10.71 -15.28
N LEU A 530 -11.09 11.15 -14.06
CA LEU A 530 -12.39 10.90 -13.42
C LEU A 530 -13.36 12.04 -13.74
N PRO A 531 -14.57 11.74 -14.23
CA PRO A 531 -15.55 12.77 -14.57
C PRO A 531 -15.96 13.57 -13.33
N MET A 532 -16.11 14.88 -13.49
CA MET A 532 -16.53 15.81 -12.44
C MET A 532 -17.97 16.30 -12.69
N PRO A 533 -18.78 16.59 -11.64
CA PRO A 533 -20.20 16.93 -11.79
C PRO A 533 -20.50 18.20 -12.60
N ASP A 534 -19.56 19.14 -12.65
CA ASP A 534 -19.72 20.47 -13.30
C ASP A 534 -18.65 20.73 -14.38
N ALA A 535 -17.93 19.71 -14.84
CA ALA A 535 -16.86 19.85 -15.83
C ALA A 535 -17.31 19.44 -17.24
N THR A 536 -16.45 19.70 -18.23
CA THR A 536 -16.64 19.30 -19.63
C THR A 536 -17.08 17.83 -19.73
N PRO A 537 -18.13 17.52 -20.53
CA PRO A 537 -18.60 16.15 -20.70
C PRO A 537 -17.48 15.18 -21.10
N GLY A 538 -17.44 14.02 -20.46
CA GLY A 538 -16.40 13.01 -20.71
C GLY A 538 -16.38 12.49 -22.15
N GLU A 539 -17.50 12.59 -22.88
CA GLU A 539 -17.58 12.25 -24.31
C GLU A 539 -16.78 13.23 -25.19
N SER A 540 -16.86 14.55 -24.92
CA SER A 540 -16.08 15.58 -25.62
C SER A 540 -14.58 15.40 -25.38
N LEU A 541 -14.20 15.10 -24.13
CA LEU A 541 -12.81 14.81 -23.77
C LEU A 541 -12.31 13.50 -24.41
N ALA A 542 -13.16 12.49 -24.56
CA ALA A 542 -12.80 11.24 -25.22
C ALA A 542 -12.53 11.42 -26.73
N ARG A 543 -13.17 12.40 -27.39
CA ARG A 543 -12.90 12.77 -28.79
C ARG A 543 -11.50 13.35 -28.99
N LEU A 544 -10.95 14.01 -27.97
CA LEU A 544 -9.54 14.42 -27.92
C LEU A 544 -8.56 13.26 -27.62
N GLY A 545 -9.05 12.02 -27.58
CA GLY A 545 -8.25 10.84 -27.26
C GLY A 545 -7.92 10.67 -25.76
N LEU A 546 -8.56 11.44 -24.88
CA LEU A 546 -8.36 11.34 -23.44
C LEU A 546 -9.07 10.10 -22.86
N LYS A 547 -8.41 9.45 -21.90
CA LYS A 547 -8.97 8.29 -21.19
C LYS A 547 -9.82 8.79 -20.03
N VAL A 548 -11.10 9.09 -20.27
CA VAL A 548 -12.04 9.47 -19.20
C VAL A 548 -12.82 8.26 -18.72
N ALA A 549 -12.86 8.00 -17.41
CA ALA A 549 -13.66 6.92 -16.83
C ALA A 549 -15.16 7.15 -17.09
N HIS A 550 -15.90 6.07 -17.31
CA HIS A 550 -17.35 6.14 -17.45
C HIS A 550 -18.00 6.62 -16.14
N VAL A 551 -18.99 7.51 -16.22
CA VAL A 551 -19.62 8.15 -15.04
C VAL A 551 -20.16 7.14 -14.01
N ASP A 552 -20.81 6.08 -14.49
CA ASP A 552 -21.35 5.02 -13.63
C ASP A 552 -20.30 4.09 -13.00
N ALA A 553 -19.05 4.14 -13.48
CA ALA A 553 -17.91 3.39 -12.92
C ALA A 553 -16.94 4.28 -12.13
N ALA A 554 -17.11 5.61 -12.17
CA ALA A 554 -16.28 6.55 -11.42
C ALA A 554 -16.35 6.25 -9.92
N HIS A 555 -15.19 6.09 -9.28
CA HIS A 555 -15.12 5.65 -7.89
C HIS A 555 -13.84 6.19 -7.19
N PRO A 556 -13.89 6.60 -5.91
CA PRO A 556 -12.75 7.14 -5.17
C PRO A 556 -11.53 6.21 -5.04
N LEU A 557 -11.72 4.90 -5.21
CA LEU A 557 -10.60 3.94 -5.27
C LEU A 557 -9.69 4.22 -6.45
N LEU A 558 -10.24 4.58 -7.62
CA LEU A 558 -9.46 4.82 -8.83
C LEU A 558 -8.51 6.00 -8.62
N GLU A 559 -8.97 7.04 -7.92
CA GLU A 559 -8.14 8.20 -7.54
C GLU A 559 -6.94 7.78 -6.68
N LYS A 560 -7.18 6.94 -5.67
CA LYS A 560 -6.11 6.38 -4.82
C LYS A 560 -5.10 5.53 -5.59
N LEU A 561 -5.50 4.96 -6.73
CA LEU A 561 -4.66 4.16 -7.61
C LEU A 561 -3.95 4.97 -8.71
N GLY A 562 -4.14 6.30 -8.73
CA GLY A 562 -3.47 7.22 -9.65
C GLY A 562 -4.30 7.69 -10.84
N ALA A 563 -5.62 7.49 -10.83
CA ALA A 563 -6.52 8.27 -11.66
C ALA A 563 -6.57 9.71 -11.14
N LEU A 564 -6.73 10.69 -12.03
CA LEU A 564 -6.79 12.10 -11.65
C LEU A 564 -8.21 12.63 -11.86
N PRO A 565 -8.72 13.54 -11.02
CA PRO A 565 -9.95 14.24 -11.35
C PRO A 565 -9.76 15.03 -12.66
N ALA A 566 -10.77 14.99 -13.54
CA ALA A 566 -10.81 15.74 -14.79
C ALA A 566 -11.03 17.25 -14.53
N THR A 567 -10.15 17.87 -13.74
CA THR A 567 -10.16 19.33 -13.53
C THR A 567 -9.72 20.03 -14.83
N PRO A 568 -10.20 21.25 -15.10
CA PRO A 568 -9.84 21.97 -16.32
C PRO A 568 -8.33 22.07 -16.57
N ARG A 569 -7.55 22.38 -15.52
CA ARG A 569 -6.07 22.43 -15.60
C ARG A 569 -5.43 21.05 -15.83
N ALA A 570 -5.97 19.98 -15.23
CA ALA A 570 -5.47 18.62 -15.45
C ALA A 570 -5.75 18.12 -16.88
N VAL A 571 -6.84 18.58 -17.51
CA VAL A 571 -7.16 18.30 -18.91
C VAL A 571 -6.20 19.05 -19.84
N LEU A 572 -6.01 20.37 -19.61
CA LEU A 572 -5.13 21.22 -20.43
C LEU A 572 -3.68 20.74 -20.47
N THR A 573 -3.18 20.27 -19.33
CA THR A 573 -1.79 19.80 -19.20
C THR A 573 -1.56 18.40 -19.78
N THR A 574 -2.57 17.77 -20.38
CA THR A 574 -2.36 16.48 -21.04
C THR A 574 -1.61 16.63 -22.37
N PRO A 575 -0.73 15.68 -22.72
CA PRO A 575 -0.01 15.71 -24.00
C PRO A 575 -0.95 15.76 -25.20
N GLN A 576 -2.11 15.11 -25.13
CA GLN A 576 -3.09 15.09 -26.21
C GLN A 576 -3.64 16.48 -26.53
N VAL A 577 -3.99 17.26 -25.50
CA VAL A 577 -4.48 18.64 -25.69
C VAL A 577 -3.36 19.53 -26.22
N ARG A 578 -2.14 19.41 -25.67
CA ARG A 578 -0.98 20.18 -26.15
C ARG A 578 -0.67 19.90 -27.63
N SER A 579 -0.72 18.64 -28.05
CA SER A 579 -0.54 18.28 -29.46
C SER A 579 -1.68 18.78 -30.35
N ALA A 580 -2.94 18.76 -29.87
CA ALA A 580 -4.07 19.30 -30.63
C ALA A 580 -3.94 20.82 -30.86
N VAL A 581 -3.51 21.57 -29.84
CA VAL A 581 -3.27 23.02 -29.95
C VAL A 581 -2.10 23.32 -30.88
N ALA A 582 -0.98 22.62 -30.76
CA ALA A 582 0.18 22.82 -31.63
C ALA A 582 -0.12 22.55 -33.12
N GLY A 583 -1.01 21.60 -33.42
CA GLY A 583 -1.45 21.30 -34.79
C GLY A 583 -2.71 22.04 -35.24
N SER A 584 -3.16 23.07 -34.51
CA SER A 584 -4.44 23.74 -34.80
C SER A 584 -4.43 24.62 -36.05
N LEU A 585 -3.26 25.04 -36.54
CA LEU A 585 -3.06 25.77 -37.80
C LEU A 585 -2.88 24.86 -39.02
N ASP A 586 -2.64 23.55 -38.81
CA ASP A 586 -2.29 22.60 -39.86
C ASP A 586 -3.55 22.05 -40.57
N ASP A 587 -3.93 22.62 -41.72
CA ASP A 587 -5.13 22.26 -42.49
C ASP A 587 -5.22 20.76 -42.89
N ASP A 588 -4.06 20.09 -43.05
CA ASP A 588 -3.98 18.67 -43.42
C ASP A 588 -4.35 17.71 -42.27
N VAL A 589 -4.33 18.16 -41.01
CA VAL A 589 -4.66 17.36 -39.82
C VAL A 589 -6.17 17.23 -39.60
N TRP A 590 -6.94 18.20 -40.10
CA TRP A 590 -8.38 18.34 -39.84
C TRP A 590 -9.27 17.88 -41.01
N SER A 591 -8.69 17.41 -42.13
CA SER A 591 -9.41 17.13 -43.39
C SER A 591 -9.72 15.64 -43.69
N LEU A 592 -9.57 14.72 -42.73
CA LEU A 592 -9.82 13.28 -42.95
C LEU A 592 -10.83 12.66 -41.95
N ASP A 593 -11.97 12.25 -42.50
CA ASP A 593 -13.06 11.39 -42.00
C ASP A 593 -14.28 12.02 -41.27
N ASP A 594 -15.48 11.52 -41.62
CA ASP A 594 -16.83 11.90 -41.12
C ASP A 594 -17.09 11.48 -39.64
N ASP A 595 -16.08 10.85 -39.01
CA ASP A 595 -15.97 10.48 -37.57
C ASP A 595 -14.64 11.04 -36.96
N GLY A 596 -14.04 12.05 -37.61
CA GLY A 596 -12.69 12.59 -37.36
C GLY A 596 -12.53 13.52 -36.13
N PRO A 597 -11.31 14.06 -35.93
CA PRO A 597 -10.95 14.87 -34.75
C PRO A 597 -11.78 16.17 -34.63
N VAL A 598 -11.86 16.70 -33.41
CA VAL A 598 -12.57 17.93 -33.02
C VAL A 598 -12.15 19.10 -33.94
N GLY A 599 -13.05 19.72 -34.70
CA GLY A 599 -12.67 20.81 -35.62
C GLY A 599 -12.02 22.01 -34.91
N VAL A 600 -11.24 22.84 -35.63
CA VAL A 600 -10.46 23.96 -35.06
C VAL A 600 -11.33 24.90 -34.19
N ASP A 601 -12.53 25.25 -34.65
CA ASP A 601 -13.48 26.06 -33.88
C ASP A 601 -13.93 25.38 -32.56
N GLU A 602 -14.22 24.08 -32.61
CA GLU A 602 -14.65 23.29 -31.44
C GLU A 602 -13.47 23.10 -30.47
N LEU A 603 -12.24 22.99 -30.97
CA LEU A 603 -11.02 22.96 -30.17
C LEU A 603 -10.77 24.30 -29.49
N ALA A 604 -10.90 25.43 -30.21
CA ALA A 604 -10.76 26.77 -29.64
C ALA A 604 -11.80 27.03 -28.55
N GLU A 605 -13.06 26.69 -28.79
CA GLU A 605 -14.14 26.83 -27.78
C GLU A 605 -13.88 25.95 -26.55
N LEU A 606 -13.39 24.72 -26.74
CA LEU A 606 -13.04 23.81 -25.66
C LEU A 606 -11.83 24.31 -24.85
N VAL A 607 -10.75 24.73 -25.51
CA VAL A 607 -9.54 25.24 -24.84
C VAL A 607 -9.87 26.52 -24.08
N LEU A 608 -10.56 27.49 -24.68
CA LEU A 608 -10.98 28.72 -24.01
C LEU A 608 -11.92 28.45 -22.82
N THR A 609 -12.81 27.46 -22.93
CA THR A 609 -13.63 26.99 -21.80
C THR A 609 -12.75 26.46 -20.67
N LEU A 610 -11.81 25.57 -20.99
CA LEU A 610 -10.91 24.98 -19.99
C LEU A 610 -10.00 26.03 -19.35
N VAL A 611 -9.51 27.00 -20.10
CA VAL A 611 -8.65 28.10 -19.64
C VAL A 611 -9.42 29.02 -18.68
N ARG A 612 -10.66 29.40 -19.05
CA ARG A 612 -11.57 30.16 -18.18
C ARG A 612 -11.88 29.40 -16.90
N ASP A 613 -12.26 28.13 -17.01
CA ASP A 613 -12.67 27.31 -15.86
C ASP A 613 -11.48 26.91 -14.97
N ALA A 614 -10.26 26.89 -15.53
CA ALA A 614 -9.00 26.76 -14.80
C ALA A 614 -8.53 28.07 -14.15
N ASN A 615 -9.10 29.22 -14.55
CA ASN A 615 -8.69 30.57 -14.15
C ASN A 615 -7.18 30.78 -14.37
N LEU A 616 -6.67 30.45 -15.56
CA LEU A 616 -5.26 30.65 -15.89
C LEU A 616 -4.93 32.14 -16.07
N GLU A 617 -3.81 32.58 -15.53
CA GLU A 617 -3.31 33.93 -15.80
C GLU A 617 -2.41 33.94 -17.06
N PRO A 618 -2.23 35.08 -17.74
CA PRO A 618 -1.26 35.21 -18.83
C PRO A 618 0.14 34.71 -18.42
N GLY A 619 0.69 33.80 -19.22
CA GLY A 619 1.99 33.18 -18.97
C GLY A 619 1.98 31.91 -18.11
N ASP A 620 0.83 31.47 -17.58
CA ASP A 620 0.72 30.20 -16.83
C ASP A 620 1.04 28.98 -17.70
N GLU A 621 0.58 28.98 -18.95
CA GLU A 621 0.76 27.90 -19.93
C GLU A 621 1.14 28.50 -21.30
N PRO A 622 2.39 28.97 -21.48
CA PRO A 622 2.79 29.79 -22.64
C PRO A 622 2.61 29.10 -24.02
N TRP A 623 2.60 27.77 -24.06
CA TRP A 623 2.37 27.00 -25.28
C TRP A 623 0.96 27.15 -25.87
N LEU A 624 0.01 27.70 -25.10
CA LEU A 624 -1.33 28.03 -25.60
C LEU A 624 -1.31 29.11 -26.68
N GLY A 625 -0.21 29.87 -26.80
CA GLY A 625 0.01 30.86 -27.88
C GLY A 625 -0.12 30.28 -29.29
N ALA A 626 0.08 28.97 -29.45
CA ALA A 626 -0.08 28.26 -30.72
C ALA A 626 -1.54 28.01 -31.14
N LEU A 627 -2.51 28.28 -30.26
CA LEU A 627 -3.92 28.04 -30.55
C LEU A 627 -4.37 28.93 -31.73
N ALA A 628 -4.82 28.30 -32.81
CA ALA A 628 -5.39 28.98 -33.95
C ALA A 628 -6.70 29.70 -33.54
N LEU A 629 -6.72 31.02 -33.70
CA LEU A 629 -7.89 31.86 -33.50
C LEU A 629 -8.11 32.72 -34.76
N PRO A 630 -9.36 33.08 -35.09
CA PRO A 630 -9.64 34.00 -36.18
C PRO A 630 -9.20 35.42 -35.84
N ASP A 631 -8.56 36.09 -36.79
CA ASP A 631 -8.29 37.53 -36.75
C ASP A 631 -9.52 38.36 -37.17
N ASP A 632 -9.37 39.69 -37.25
CA ASP A 632 -10.43 40.62 -37.64
C ASP A 632 -10.83 40.56 -39.12
N GLU A 633 -10.09 39.82 -39.95
CA GLU A 633 -10.43 39.48 -41.33
C GLU A 633 -11.03 38.06 -41.47
N GLY A 634 -10.97 37.25 -40.40
CA GLY A 634 -11.46 35.88 -40.33
C GLY A 634 -10.44 34.83 -40.78
N GLU A 635 -9.17 35.19 -40.94
CA GLU A 635 -8.07 34.26 -41.21
C GLU A 635 -7.56 33.66 -39.89
N LEU A 636 -7.13 32.38 -39.91
CA LEU A 636 -6.62 31.72 -38.71
C LEU A 636 -5.17 32.12 -38.46
N ALA A 637 -4.90 32.65 -37.28
CA ALA A 637 -3.57 33.01 -36.80
C ALA A 637 -3.31 32.44 -35.39
N PRO A 638 -2.04 32.23 -35.00
CA PRO A 638 -1.72 31.86 -33.63
C PRO A 638 -2.18 32.93 -32.63
N ALA A 639 -2.80 32.51 -31.54
CA ALA A 639 -3.25 33.40 -30.47
C ALA A 639 -2.14 34.34 -29.97
N GLY A 640 -0.89 33.87 -29.90
CA GLY A 640 0.29 34.63 -29.47
C GLY A 640 0.69 35.79 -30.38
N GLU A 641 0.12 35.88 -31.58
CA GLU A 641 0.42 36.90 -32.59
C GLU A 641 -0.73 37.90 -32.79
N LEU A 642 -1.85 37.67 -32.13
CA LEU A 642 -3.02 38.53 -32.20
C LEU A 642 -3.03 39.57 -31.07
N VAL A 643 -3.43 40.79 -31.40
CA VAL A 643 -3.61 41.86 -30.42
C VAL A 643 -5.06 41.91 -29.95
N LEU A 644 -5.26 42.10 -28.64
CA LEU A 644 -6.59 42.27 -28.08
C LEU A 644 -7.12 43.70 -28.37
N PRO A 645 -8.26 43.87 -29.05
CA PRO A 645 -8.84 45.18 -29.34
C PRO A 645 -9.09 46.01 -28.07
N GLY A 646 -8.65 47.27 -28.09
CA GLY A 646 -8.86 48.22 -26.99
C GLY A 646 -7.95 48.05 -25.77
N SER A 647 -7.06 47.04 -25.77
CA SER A 647 -6.08 46.81 -24.72
C SER A 647 -5.04 47.94 -24.60
N PRO A 648 -4.33 48.07 -23.46
CA PRO A 648 -3.23 49.04 -23.33
C PRO A 648 -2.13 48.88 -24.38
N PHE A 649 -1.83 47.64 -24.80
CA PHE A 649 -0.84 47.37 -25.86
C PHE A 649 -1.32 47.87 -27.23
N ALA A 650 -2.58 47.63 -27.58
CA ALA A 650 -3.19 48.13 -28.81
C ALA A 650 -3.16 49.67 -28.94
N GLN A 651 -3.04 50.40 -27.82
CA GLN A 651 -2.99 51.88 -27.80
C GLN A 651 -1.59 52.46 -28.02
N VAL A 652 -0.53 51.64 -27.91
CA VAL A 652 0.87 52.08 -28.02
C VAL A 652 1.58 51.53 -29.26
N VAL A 653 1.11 50.43 -29.83
CA VAL A 653 1.64 49.85 -31.07
C VAL A 653 1.16 50.63 -32.29
N ARG A 654 2.00 50.74 -33.32
CA ARG A 654 1.66 51.34 -34.62
C ARG A 654 0.51 50.57 -35.29
N GLU A 655 -0.47 51.31 -35.81
CA GLU A 655 -1.65 50.73 -36.46
C GLU A 655 -1.26 49.88 -37.68
N GLY A 656 -1.73 48.62 -37.72
CA GLY A 656 -1.53 47.69 -38.84
C GLY A 656 -0.24 46.85 -38.82
N GLU A 657 0.59 46.94 -37.78
CA GLU A 657 1.78 46.08 -37.63
C GLU A 657 1.44 44.66 -37.14
N LEU A 658 0.37 44.51 -36.34
CA LEU A 658 -0.13 43.23 -35.84
C LEU A 658 -1.64 43.12 -36.06
N ALA A 659 -2.12 41.92 -36.40
CA ALA A 659 -3.53 41.63 -36.59
C ALA A 659 -4.30 41.63 -35.26
N MET A 660 -5.56 42.02 -35.29
CA MET A 660 -6.43 42.02 -34.11
C MET A 660 -7.17 40.69 -34.03
N VAL A 661 -7.43 40.17 -32.82
CA VAL A 661 -8.34 39.02 -32.69
C VAL A 661 -9.77 39.43 -33.08
N ASP A 662 -10.52 38.49 -33.68
CA ASP A 662 -11.92 38.70 -34.06
C ASP A 662 -12.75 39.37 -32.94
N GLY A 663 -13.50 40.41 -33.32
CA GLY A 663 -14.26 41.23 -32.38
C GLY A 663 -15.39 40.47 -31.68
N ASP A 664 -16.07 39.57 -32.39
CA ASP A 664 -17.15 38.76 -31.83
C ASP A 664 -16.60 37.74 -30.80
N LEU A 665 -15.40 37.20 -31.06
CA LEU A 665 -14.67 36.33 -30.14
C LEU A 665 -14.21 37.11 -28.88
N ALA A 666 -13.65 38.30 -29.07
CA ALA A 666 -13.21 39.19 -27.98
C ALA A 666 -14.37 39.60 -27.06
N GLU A 667 -15.52 39.97 -27.61
CA GLU A 667 -16.72 40.30 -26.82
C GLU A 667 -17.26 39.10 -26.03
N ARG A 668 -17.19 37.89 -26.62
CA ARG A 668 -17.73 36.67 -26.01
C ARG A 668 -16.88 36.15 -24.85
N TRP A 669 -15.57 36.10 -25.03
CA TRP A 669 -14.65 35.50 -24.07
C TRP A 669 -14.06 36.50 -23.08
N GLY A 670 -13.98 37.78 -23.48
CA GLY A 670 -13.32 38.82 -22.69
C GLY A 670 -11.79 38.64 -22.64
N GLU A 671 -11.14 39.55 -21.92
CA GLU A 671 -9.68 39.66 -21.89
C GLU A 671 -8.98 38.44 -21.27
N GLN A 672 -9.46 37.93 -20.13
CA GLN A 672 -8.70 36.95 -19.34
C GLN A 672 -8.44 35.62 -20.08
N PRO A 673 -9.42 34.92 -20.68
CA PRO A 673 -9.14 33.66 -21.36
C PRO A 673 -8.28 33.84 -22.62
N LEU A 674 -8.49 34.94 -23.35
CA LEU A 674 -7.74 35.24 -24.57
C LEU A 674 -6.28 35.58 -24.25
N ALA A 675 -6.05 36.45 -23.26
CA ALA A 675 -4.70 36.80 -22.82
C ALA A 675 -3.97 35.61 -22.18
N ALA A 676 -4.68 34.71 -21.49
CA ALA A 676 -4.12 33.47 -20.98
C ALA A 676 -3.71 32.48 -22.09
N CYS A 677 -4.40 32.52 -23.25
CA CYS A 677 -3.98 31.82 -24.47
C CYS A 677 -2.89 32.54 -25.26
N GLY A 678 -2.40 33.70 -24.82
CA GLY A 678 -1.30 34.42 -25.48
C GLY A 678 -1.71 35.66 -26.29
N VAL A 679 -3.01 35.96 -26.44
CA VAL A 679 -3.46 37.18 -27.13
C VAL A 679 -2.92 38.42 -26.42
N LEU A 680 -2.28 39.31 -27.18
CA LEU A 680 -1.51 40.43 -26.67
C LEU A 680 -2.42 41.56 -26.14
N ALA A 681 -2.69 41.54 -24.83
CA ALA A 681 -3.30 42.66 -24.11
C ALA A 681 -2.25 43.63 -23.51
N GLY A 682 -1.02 43.16 -23.36
CA GLY A 682 0.16 43.87 -22.86
C GLY A 682 1.39 43.48 -23.69
N PHE A 683 2.55 44.06 -23.37
CA PHE A 683 3.82 43.55 -23.92
C PHE A 683 4.05 42.10 -23.50
N ALA A 684 4.53 41.26 -24.42
CA ALA A 684 4.93 39.89 -24.14
C ALA A 684 6.38 39.82 -23.65
N LEU A 685 6.65 38.84 -22.79
CA LEU A 685 8.00 38.53 -22.31
C LEU A 685 8.52 37.29 -23.02
N VAL A 686 9.69 37.40 -23.62
CA VAL A 686 10.53 36.26 -23.97
C VAL A 686 11.25 35.80 -22.70
N ARG A 687 11.12 34.50 -22.38
CA ARG A 687 11.78 33.86 -21.24
C ARG A 687 12.54 32.63 -21.72
N ALA A 688 13.81 32.80 -22.03
CA ALA A 688 14.66 31.73 -22.53
C ALA A 688 15.69 31.33 -21.47
N ALA A 689 15.86 30.02 -21.25
CA ALA A 689 16.88 29.49 -20.35
C ALA A 689 18.06 28.95 -21.16
N ASP A 690 19.26 29.04 -20.59
CA ASP A 690 20.49 28.52 -21.19
C ASP A 690 20.73 29.00 -22.64
N VAL A 691 20.57 30.31 -22.87
CA VAL A 691 20.75 30.93 -24.20
C VAL A 691 22.24 31.02 -24.52
N VAL A 692 22.66 30.34 -25.59
CA VAL A 692 24.02 30.45 -26.12
C VAL A 692 24.18 31.86 -26.74
N LEU A 693 25.18 32.60 -26.27
CA LEU A 693 25.48 33.94 -26.78
C LEU A 693 26.37 33.84 -28.02
N ASP A 694 25.77 33.44 -29.13
CA ASP A 694 26.37 33.44 -30.46
C ASP A 694 25.50 34.31 -31.39
N PRO A 695 25.98 35.47 -31.86
CA PRO A 695 25.19 36.36 -32.73
C PRO A 695 24.67 35.67 -33.99
N ASP A 696 25.39 34.68 -34.53
CA ASP A 696 25.00 33.94 -35.74
C ASP A 696 23.86 32.92 -35.48
N GLU A 697 23.56 32.59 -34.22
CA GLU A 697 22.51 31.62 -33.83
C GLU A 697 21.25 32.28 -33.23
N LEU A 698 21.23 33.61 -33.06
CA LEU A 698 20.14 34.36 -32.45
C LEU A 698 19.13 34.92 -33.47
N ASP A 699 18.78 34.10 -34.46
CA ASP A 699 17.67 34.35 -35.39
C ASP A 699 16.36 33.72 -34.87
N PRO A 700 15.18 34.26 -35.23
CA PRO A 700 13.90 33.62 -34.93
C PRO A 700 13.85 32.17 -35.44
N ARG A 701 13.33 31.25 -34.63
CA ARG A 701 13.21 29.83 -35.01
C ARG A 701 12.19 29.65 -36.14
N ASP A 702 12.49 28.71 -37.04
CA ASP A 702 11.52 28.22 -38.04
C ASP A 702 10.36 27.49 -37.33
N GLY A 703 9.24 28.16 -37.13
CA GLY A 703 8.02 27.63 -36.51
C GLY A 703 6.76 28.35 -36.96
N ASP A 704 5.60 27.73 -36.72
CA ASP A 704 4.29 28.26 -37.15
C ASP A 704 3.73 29.35 -36.22
N PHE A 705 4.40 29.61 -35.09
CA PHE A 705 4.04 30.68 -34.16
C PHE A 705 5.27 31.18 -33.38
N ALA A 706 5.17 32.41 -32.88
CA ALA A 706 6.16 32.99 -31.97
C ALA A 706 6.26 32.24 -30.62
N GLU A 707 7.29 31.40 -30.48
CA GLU A 707 7.54 30.66 -29.23
C GLU A 707 7.97 31.60 -28.08
N PRO A 708 7.41 31.43 -26.86
CA PRO A 708 7.62 32.34 -25.74
C PRO A 708 9.04 32.28 -25.13
N ASP A 709 9.83 31.27 -25.48
CA ASP A 709 11.22 31.10 -25.08
C ASP A 709 12.21 31.32 -26.24
N ASP A 710 11.75 31.90 -27.35
CA ASP A 710 12.60 32.21 -28.49
C ASP A 710 13.23 33.60 -28.38
N ALA A 711 14.52 33.62 -28.07
CA ALA A 711 15.32 34.83 -27.99
C ALA A 711 15.47 35.55 -29.34
N GLY A 712 15.36 34.83 -30.46
CA GLY A 712 15.46 35.40 -31.81
C GLY A 712 14.33 36.36 -32.16
N LEU A 713 13.20 36.31 -31.44
CA LEU A 713 12.07 37.23 -31.61
C LEU A 713 12.37 38.67 -31.13
N LEU A 714 13.51 38.89 -30.48
CA LEU A 714 13.91 40.18 -29.95
C LEU A 714 14.64 41.00 -31.03
N ASP A 715 14.19 42.24 -31.25
CA ASP A 715 14.80 43.14 -32.24
C ASP A 715 16.28 43.45 -31.93
N ALA A 716 17.16 43.31 -32.93
CA ALA A 716 18.60 43.55 -32.77
C ALA A 716 19.28 42.78 -31.60
N VAL A 717 18.80 41.58 -31.30
CA VAL A 717 19.36 40.72 -30.22
C VAL A 717 20.77 40.23 -30.54
N ASP A 718 21.09 40.06 -31.82
CA ASP A 718 22.43 39.81 -32.35
C ASP A 718 23.40 40.94 -31.94
N VAL A 719 22.99 42.20 -32.11
CA VAL A 719 23.78 43.37 -31.73
C VAL A 719 23.96 43.45 -30.21
N TRP A 720 22.91 43.15 -29.42
CA TRP A 720 23.04 43.05 -27.97
C TRP A 720 24.04 41.97 -27.55
N CYS A 721 24.04 40.82 -28.25
CA CYS A 721 24.95 39.72 -28.02
C CYS A 721 26.41 40.14 -28.30
N GLU A 722 26.68 40.80 -29.44
CA GLU A 722 27.99 41.38 -29.76
C GLU A 722 28.47 42.34 -28.66
N ASP A 723 27.60 43.27 -28.25
CA ASP A 723 27.87 44.25 -27.19
C ASP A 723 28.19 43.62 -25.84
N VAL A 724 27.64 42.44 -25.56
CA VAL A 724 27.93 41.65 -24.36
C VAL A 724 29.28 40.95 -24.52
N LEU A 725 29.53 40.30 -25.66
CA LEU A 725 30.76 39.57 -25.94
C LEU A 725 32.00 40.49 -25.91
N ASP A 726 31.89 41.72 -26.42
CA ASP A 726 32.97 42.73 -26.40
C ASP A 726 33.46 43.09 -24.98
N ARG A 727 32.63 42.86 -23.96
CA ARG A 727 32.95 43.11 -22.54
C ARG A 727 33.49 41.89 -21.81
N LEU A 728 33.45 40.72 -22.45
CA LEU A 728 33.88 39.45 -21.87
C LEU A 728 35.28 39.06 -22.39
N PRO A 729 36.03 38.26 -21.64
CA PRO A 729 37.31 37.76 -22.13
C PRO A 729 37.12 36.84 -23.35
N ASP A 730 38.01 36.94 -24.34
CA ASP A 730 38.03 36.04 -25.50
C ASP A 730 38.08 34.57 -25.07
N THR A 731 37.02 33.80 -25.39
CA THR A 731 36.90 32.38 -25.04
C THR A 731 36.75 31.48 -26.27
N PRO A 732 37.21 30.21 -26.20
CA PRO A 732 37.16 29.28 -27.33
C PRO A 732 35.77 28.69 -27.63
N VAL A 733 34.81 28.88 -26.72
CA VAL A 733 33.39 28.52 -26.90
C VAL A 733 32.53 29.70 -26.46
N PRO A 734 31.34 29.91 -27.06
CA PRO A 734 30.45 30.99 -26.68
C PRO A 734 29.97 30.86 -25.22
N PRO A 735 29.85 31.98 -24.49
CA PRO A 735 29.27 31.98 -23.15
C PRO A 735 27.75 31.78 -23.19
N VAL A 736 27.13 31.48 -22.04
CA VAL A 736 25.70 31.15 -21.96
C VAL A 736 24.98 32.08 -20.98
N ALA A 737 23.93 32.78 -21.42
CA ALA A 737 23.02 33.46 -20.52
C ALA A 737 22.10 32.45 -19.84
N THR A 738 22.21 32.31 -18.51
CA THR A 738 21.48 31.26 -17.77
C THR A 738 19.98 31.43 -17.83
N GLU A 739 19.53 32.69 -17.84
CA GLU A 739 18.13 33.07 -18.00
C GLU A 739 18.10 34.45 -18.68
N LEU A 740 17.40 34.53 -19.81
CA LEU A 740 17.12 35.76 -20.54
C LEU A 740 15.64 36.06 -20.38
N VAL A 741 15.33 37.18 -19.72
CA VAL A 741 13.96 37.73 -19.62
C VAL A 741 13.96 39.07 -20.33
N ALA A 742 13.22 39.17 -21.43
CA ALA A 742 13.23 40.32 -22.31
C ALA A 742 11.82 40.64 -22.82
N VAL A 743 11.55 41.92 -23.04
CA VAL A 743 10.33 42.38 -23.70
C VAL A 743 10.52 42.37 -25.22
N ARG A 744 9.63 41.70 -25.95
CA ARG A 744 9.58 41.72 -27.42
C ARG A 744 8.71 42.88 -27.95
N ASP A 745 8.77 43.12 -29.26
CA ASP A 745 7.95 44.07 -29.99
C ASP A 745 8.10 45.54 -29.55
N LEU A 746 9.28 45.92 -29.01
CA LEU A 746 9.57 47.30 -28.61
C LEU A 746 9.68 48.25 -29.80
N ASP A 747 10.12 47.73 -30.94
CA ASP A 747 10.24 48.43 -32.22
C ASP A 747 8.88 48.77 -32.83
N LEU A 748 7.82 48.05 -32.47
CA LEU A 748 6.45 48.28 -32.97
C LEU A 748 5.75 49.47 -32.28
N VAL A 749 6.33 50.04 -31.22
CA VAL A 749 5.76 51.18 -30.49
C VAL A 749 5.73 52.43 -31.38
N ASP A 750 4.62 53.17 -31.32
CA ASP A 750 4.47 54.47 -31.97
C ASP A 750 5.34 55.53 -31.25
N ASP A 751 6.12 56.30 -32.02
CA ASP A 751 7.06 57.31 -31.51
C ASP A 751 6.38 58.33 -30.57
N ASP A 752 5.11 58.67 -30.79
CA ASP A 752 4.34 59.61 -29.96
C ASP A 752 3.76 58.96 -28.68
N ARG A 753 3.96 57.65 -28.50
CA ARG A 753 3.37 56.83 -27.42
C ARG A 753 4.37 56.24 -26.44
N TRP A 754 5.67 56.55 -26.58
CA TRP A 754 6.72 56.13 -25.65
C TRP A 754 6.43 56.45 -24.18
N PRO A 755 5.86 57.62 -23.80
CA PRO A 755 5.50 57.87 -22.40
C PRO A 755 4.51 56.84 -21.83
N GLN A 756 3.52 56.42 -22.62
CA GLN A 756 2.55 55.40 -22.23
C GLN A 756 3.18 54.00 -22.22
N ALA A 757 4.00 53.67 -23.22
CA ALA A 757 4.70 52.39 -23.30
C ALA A 757 5.65 52.19 -22.11
N LEU A 758 6.47 53.19 -21.79
CA LEU A 758 7.36 53.15 -20.63
C LEU A 758 6.62 53.06 -19.29
N ALA A 759 5.42 53.65 -19.18
CA ALA A 759 4.56 53.49 -18.01
C ALA A 759 4.03 52.05 -17.84
N LEU A 760 3.82 51.32 -18.94
CA LEU A 760 3.50 49.89 -18.93
C LEU A 760 4.74 49.07 -18.53
N LEU A 761 5.90 49.33 -19.15
CA LEU A 761 7.17 48.66 -18.88
C LEU A 761 7.67 48.83 -17.44
N SER A 762 7.27 49.92 -16.77
CA SER A 762 7.62 50.19 -15.37
C SER A 762 6.83 49.35 -14.36
N ARG A 763 5.86 48.53 -14.80
CA ARG A 763 5.04 47.68 -13.92
C ARG A 763 5.53 46.22 -13.96
N PRO A 764 5.52 45.49 -12.83
CA PRO A 764 5.76 44.05 -12.85
C PRO A 764 4.73 43.31 -13.73
N PRO A 765 5.11 42.24 -14.45
CA PRO A 765 6.44 41.64 -14.49
C PRO A 765 7.42 42.29 -15.48
N LEU A 766 6.98 43.21 -16.34
CA LEU A 766 7.81 43.83 -17.39
C LEU A 766 9.00 44.61 -16.79
N ARG A 767 8.78 45.24 -15.64
CA ARG A 767 9.82 45.95 -14.88
C ARG A 767 11.04 45.07 -14.59
N ASP A 768 10.84 43.77 -14.38
CA ASP A 768 11.93 42.86 -14.04
C ASP A 768 12.85 42.64 -15.25
N ALA A 769 12.30 42.55 -16.46
CA ALA A 769 13.08 42.44 -17.70
C ALA A 769 13.99 43.66 -17.94
N LEU A 770 13.64 44.81 -17.37
CA LEU A 770 14.43 46.04 -17.45
C LEU A 770 15.47 46.16 -16.31
N THR A 771 15.13 45.70 -15.11
CA THR A 771 15.90 46.04 -13.90
C THR A 771 16.75 44.90 -13.35
N GLN A 772 16.42 43.65 -13.68
CA GLN A 772 17.18 42.49 -13.22
C GLN A 772 18.32 42.22 -14.20
N PRO A 773 19.57 42.13 -13.71
CA PRO A 773 20.70 41.89 -14.59
C PRO A 773 20.76 40.43 -15.05
N VAL A 774 21.33 40.21 -16.23
CA VAL A 774 21.48 38.88 -16.83
C VAL A 774 22.78 38.26 -16.35
N ARG A 775 22.72 36.99 -15.95
CA ARG A 775 23.90 36.23 -15.56
C ARG A 775 24.42 35.43 -16.74
N VAL A 776 25.68 35.67 -17.09
CA VAL A 776 26.38 34.98 -18.18
C VAL A 776 27.39 34.00 -17.57
N LEU A 777 27.25 32.72 -17.90
CA LEU A 777 28.16 31.66 -17.50
C LEU A 777 29.30 31.56 -18.52
N LEU A 778 30.52 31.69 -18.02
CA LEU A 778 31.74 31.54 -18.83
C LEU A 778 32.18 30.07 -18.90
N PRO A 779 32.96 29.69 -19.92
CA PRO A 779 33.38 28.29 -20.12
C PRO A 779 34.26 27.70 -19.01
N ASP A 780 34.89 28.55 -18.18
CA ASP A 780 35.69 28.15 -17.02
C ASP A 780 34.85 27.91 -15.75
N GLY A 781 33.52 28.08 -15.84
CA GLY A 781 32.57 27.92 -14.75
C GLY A 781 32.40 29.17 -13.87
N THR A 782 33.09 30.27 -14.18
CA THR A 782 32.83 31.58 -13.57
C THR A 782 31.60 32.24 -14.20
N HIS A 783 31.11 33.32 -13.61
CA HIS A 783 29.97 34.05 -14.14
C HIS A 783 30.22 35.55 -14.12
N GLU A 784 29.70 36.22 -15.14
CA GLU A 784 29.67 37.67 -15.27
C GLU A 784 28.23 38.16 -15.24
N ILE A 785 28.06 39.41 -14.82
CA ILE A 785 26.75 40.07 -14.74
C ILE A 785 26.70 41.12 -15.83
N VAL A 786 25.72 41.00 -16.72
CA VAL A 786 25.55 41.89 -17.87
C VAL A 786 24.21 42.60 -17.83
N ARG A 787 24.10 43.66 -18.61
CA ARG A 787 22.89 44.46 -18.73
C ARG A 787 21.78 43.61 -19.40
N PRO A 788 20.54 43.65 -18.91
CA PRO A 788 19.45 42.96 -19.59
C PRO A 788 19.12 43.61 -20.92
N TYR A 789 18.71 42.80 -21.90
CA TYR A 789 18.42 43.23 -23.27
C TYR A 789 17.45 44.42 -23.31
N THR A 790 16.33 44.38 -22.59
CA THR A 790 15.32 45.46 -22.64
C THR A 790 15.87 46.80 -22.15
N ALA A 791 16.77 46.79 -21.16
CA ALA A 791 17.43 48.02 -20.72
C ALA A 791 18.51 48.50 -21.69
N TRP A 792 19.20 47.57 -22.37
CA TRP A 792 20.14 47.92 -23.44
C TRP A 792 19.40 48.57 -24.62
N TRP A 793 18.33 47.95 -25.11
CA TRP A 793 17.56 48.46 -26.24
C TRP A 793 17.02 49.87 -25.96
N LEU A 794 16.36 50.08 -24.80
CA LEU A 794 15.77 51.38 -24.46
C LEU A 794 16.79 52.50 -24.19
N ARG A 795 18.04 52.17 -23.87
CA ARG A 795 19.12 53.16 -23.65
C ARG A 795 19.55 53.82 -24.96
N ASP A 796 19.57 53.06 -26.04
CA ASP A 796 20.14 53.46 -27.32
C ASP A 796 19.08 53.95 -28.34
N HIS A 797 17.80 53.86 -27.96
CA HIS A 797 16.66 54.34 -28.75
C HIS A 797 16.10 55.68 -28.22
N PRO A 798 15.50 56.52 -29.09
CA PRO A 798 15.01 57.86 -28.73
C PRO A 798 13.69 57.85 -27.95
N VAL A 799 13.64 57.13 -26.82
CA VAL A 799 12.40 56.84 -26.08
C VAL A 799 12.03 57.90 -25.02
N LEU A 800 12.91 58.87 -24.75
CA LEU A 800 12.68 59.91 -23.74
C LEU A 800 12.76 61.31 -24.36
N ASP A 801 11.60 61.92 -24.61
CA ASP A 801 11.45 63.19 -25.36
C ASP A 801 12.14 63.17 -26.74
N GLY A 802 12.10 62.04 -27.44
CA GLY A 802 12.78 61.86 -28.74
C GLY A 802 14.32 61.83 -28.64
N ARG A 803 14.87 61.65 -27.42
CA ARG A 803 16.30 61.53 -27.15
C ARG A 803 16.62 60.18 -26.54
N ARG A 804 17.88 59.75 -26.73
CA ARG A 804 18.44 58.57 -26.08
C ARG A 804 18.58 58.83 -24.58
N PRO A 805 18.02 57.99 -23.69
CA PRO A 805 18.07 58.27 -22.26
C PRO A 805 19.49 58.17 -21.67
N ALA A 806 20.37 57.36 -22.26
CA ALA A 806 21.75 57.22 -21.81
C ALA A 806 22.51 58.56 -21.85
N GLY A 807 23.12 58.93 -20.70
CA GLY A 807 23.91 60.15 -20.59
C GLY A 807 23.11 61.42 -20.32
N LEU A 808 21.80 61.31 -20.08
CA LEU A 808 20.96 62.37 -19.53
C LEU A 808 20.92 62.29 -18.00
N ARG A 809 20.51 63.37 -17.33
CA ARG A 809 20.20 63.37 -15.89
C ARG A 809 18.73 63.62 -15.63
N ALA A 810 18.21 63.09 -14.53
CA ALA A 810 16.83 63.37 -14.11
C ALA A 810 16.69 64.87 -13.75
N ALA A 811 15.68 65.54 -14.31
CA ALA A 811 15.33 66.90 -13.91
C ALA A 811 14.90 66.92 -12.43
N GLY A 812 15.61 67.70 -11.60
CA GLY A 812 15.38 67.73 -10.15
C GLY A 812 16.16 66.69 -9.34
N GLY A 813 17.02 65.89 -9.98
CA GLY A 813 17.94 64.95 -9.32
C GLY A 813 19.13 65.63 -8.61
N ASP A 814 20.20 64.86 -8.35
CA ASP A 814 21.36 65.31 -7.59
C ASP A 814 22.00 66.60 -8.16
N PRO A 815 22.08 67.69 -7.36
CA PRO A 815 22.66 68.95 -7.81
C PRO A 815 24.15 68.83 -8.19
N LEU A 816 24.87 67.82 -7.69
CA LEU A 816 26.28 67.59 -8.03
C LEU A 816 26.49 67.17 -9.50
N LEU A 817 25.46 66.68 -10.18
CA LEU A 817 25.51 66.31 -11.60
C LEU A 817 25.10 67.47 -12.52
N ALA A 818 24.64 68.58 -11.98
CA ALA A 818 24.29 69.76 -12.77
C ALA A 818 25.52 70.36 -13.45
N GLY A 819 25.37 70.77 -14.71
CA GLY A 819 26.48 71.28 -15.54
C GLY A 819 27.31 70.18 -16.23
N LEU A 820 27.36 68.98 -15.65
CA LEU A 820 28.03 67.80 -16.23
C LEU A 820 27.14 66.99 -17.19
N TYR A 821 25.83 67.00 -16.96
CA TYR A 821 24.83 66.25 -17.73
C TYR A 821 23.61 67.09 -18.12
N ASP A 822 23.05 66.82 -19.29
CA ASP A 822 21.85 67.50 -19.80
C ASP A 822 20.58 66.96 -19.13
N PRO A 823 19.64 67.83 -18.71
CA PRO A 823 18.41 67.38 -18.07
C PRO A 823 17.44 66.72 -19.07
N ALA A 824 16.80 65.64 -18.60
CA ALA A 824 15.63 65.04 -19.22
C ALA A 824 14.40 65.25 -18.35
N ASP A 825 13.26 65.51 -18.98
CA ASP A 825 11.99 65.55 -18.27
C ASP A 825 11.57 64.11 -17.97
N ALA A 826 11.83 63.70 -16.73
CA ALA A 826 11.42 62.39 -16.23
C ALA A 826 10.08 62.47 -15.48
N THR A 827 9.29 63.56 -15.65
CA THR A 827 7.99 63.67 -14.99
C THR A 827 7.06 62.53 -15.45
N GLY A 828 6.58 61.74 -14.47
CA GLY A 828 5.83 60.51 -14.71
C GLY A 828 6.59 59.22 -14.36
N PHE A 829 7.91 59.29 -14.13
CA PHE A 829 8.73 58.19 -13.63
C PHE A 829 9.10 58.41 -12.17
N GLU A 830 8.36 57.77 -11.26
CA GLU A 830 8.71 57.77 -9.83
C GLU A 830 9.73 56.67 -9.47
N ASP A 831 10.00 55.74 -10.38
CA ASP A 831 10.90 54.61 -10.17
C ASP A 831 12.34 54.93 -10.58
N GLU A 832 13.17 55.27 -9.59
CA GLU A 832 14.58 55.59 -9.78
C GLU A 832 15.37 54.42 -10.39
N GLN A 833 14.98 53.18 -10.13
CA GLN A 833 15.66 51.99 -10.66
C GLN A 833 15.40 51.82 -12.16
N VAL A 834 14.20 52.15 -12.63
CA VAL A 834 13.86 52.17 -14.06
C VAL A 834 14.65 53.26 -14.78
N LEU A 835 14.71 54.48 -14.23
CA LEU A 835 15.51 55.56 -14.79
C LEU A 835 17.01 55.19 -14.87
N ARG A 836 17.55 54.54 -13.85
CA ARG A 836 18.93 54.03 -13.85
C ARG A 836 19.15 52.96 -14.91
N ALA A 837 18.22 52.02 -15.06
CA ALA A 837 18.28 50.99 -16.10
C ALA A 837 18.30 51.62 -17.51
N LEU A 838 17.46 52.64 -17.74
CA LEU A 838 17.46 53.47 -18.96
C LEU A 838 18.74 54.32 -19.12
N GLY A 839 19.62 54.41 -18.13
CA GLY A 839 20.87 55.17 -18.23
C GLY A 839 20.76 56.65 -17.92
N VAL A 840 19.65 57.05 -17.33
CA VAL A 840 19.47 58.39 -16.77
C VAL A 840 20.21 58.47 -15.44
N ARG A 841 21.06 59.48 -15.28
CA ARG A 841 21.86 59.71 -14.06
C ARG A 841 20.99 60.38 -12.99
N THR A 842 20.89 59.75 -11.82
CA THR A 842 20.02 60.19 -10.71
C THR A 842 20.83 60.80 -9.56
N SER A 843 21.93 60.17 -9.16
CA SER A 843 22.87 60.65 -8.14
C SER A 843 24.31 60.27 -8.42
N VAL A 844 25.27 60.98 -7.80
CA VAL A 844 26.70 60.68 -7.90
C VAL A 844 27.01 59.29 -7.34
N ALA A 845 26.42 58.92 -6.20
CA ALA A 845 26.62 57.61 -5.60
C ALA A 845 26.15 56.48 -6.54
N ALA A 846 24.95 56.62 -7.13
CA ALA A 846 24.44 55.64 -8.08
C ALA A 846 25.28 55.57 -9.36
N LEU A 847 25.85 56.68 -9.83
CA LEU A 847 26.78 56.69 -10.95
C LEU A 847 28.06 55.94 -10.61
N LEU A 848 28.68 56.20 -9.45
CA LEU A 848 29.94 55.57 -9.05
C LEU A 848 29.80 54.06 -8.76
N ASP A 849 28.61 53.62 -8.35
CA ASP A 849 28.28 52.19 -8.19
C ASP A 849 28.15 51.45 -9.55
N GLU A 850 28.04 52.16 -10.67
CA GLU A 850 28.00 51.53 -12.01
C GLU A 850 29.41 51.16 -12.49
N PRO A 851 29.60 49.97 -13.11
CA PRO A 851 30.84 49.66 -13.80
C PRO A 851 31.20 50.74 -14.83
N GLY A 852 32.39 51.32 -14.71
CA GLY A 852 32.85 52.42 -15.57
C GLY A 852 32.29 53.81 -15.22
N GLY A 853 31.43 53.93 -14.20
CA GLY A 853 30.83 55.21 -13.83
C GLY A 853 31.83 56.24 -13.31
N ALA A 854 32.89 55.81 -12.61
CA ALA A 854 34.00 56.67 -12.21
C ALA A 854 34.75 57.24 -13.42
N ALA A 855 35.02 56.41 -14.43
CA ALA A 855 35.66 56.85 -15.67
C ALA A 855 34.77 57.85 -16.43
N GLU A 856 33.48 57.56 -16.56
CA GLU A 856 32.52 58.50 -17.17
C GLU A 856 32.49 59.85 -16.44
N LEU A 857 32.45 59.85 -15.11
CA LEU A 857 32.44 61.08 -14.33
C LEU A 857 33.75 61.88 -14.50
N LEU A 858 34.89 61.20 -14.51
CA LEU A 858 36.20 61.81 -14.72
C LEU A 858 36.31 62.41 -16.13
N ASP A 859 35.84 61.72 -17.16
CA ASP A 859 35.79 62.25 -18.52
C ASP A 859 34.93 63.53 -18.60
N ARG A 860 33.78 63.53 -17.92
CA ARG A 860 32.92 64.73 -17.83
C ARG A 860 33.57 65.87 -17.04
N LEU A 861 34.37 65.55 -16.04
CA LEU A 861 35.17 66.52 -15.29
C LEU A 861 36.38 67.04 -16.09
N ALA A 862 36.90 66.27 -17.04
CA ALA A 862 37.95 66.69 -17.95
C ALA A 862 37.44 67.59 -19.10
N ASP A 863 36.14 67.56 -19.42
CA ASP A 863 35.55 68.36 -20.51
C ASP A 863 35.46 69.87 -20.19
N PRO A 864 36.31 70.75 -20.77
CA PRO A 864 36.38 72.17 -20.42
C PRO A 864 35.10 72.97 -20.75
N GLU A 865 34.20 72.42 -21.58
CA GLU A 865 32.92 73.06 -21.91
C GLU A 865 31.87 72.87 -20.79
N ARG A 866 32.15 72.04 -19.78
CA ARG A 866 31.25 71.78 -18.65
C ARG A 866 31.51 72.71 -17.48
N GLU A 867 30.49 73.41 -17.01
CA GLU A 867 30.56 74.31 -15.86
C GLU A 867 30.47 73.53 -14.53
N VAL A 868 31.52 73.63 -13.69
CA VAL A 868 31.57 73.02 -12.35
C VAL A 868 32.15 74.01 -11.34
N GLY A 869 31.48 74.19 -10.20
CA GLY A 869 31.95 75.07 -9.13
C GLY A 869 32.96 74.40 -8.18
N ALA A 870 33.78 75.19 -7.47
CA ALA A 870 34.78 74.66 -6.55
C ALA A 870 34.18 73.83 -5.39
N ALA A 871 33.00 74.21 -4.88
CA ALA A 871 32.30 73.44 -3.83
C ALA A 871 31.73 72.11 -4.36
N GLN A 872 31.26 72.10 -5.60
CA GLN A 872 30.80 70.90 -6.30
C GLN A 872 31.97 69.96 -6.55
N LEU A 873 33.10 70.50 -7.02
CA LEU A 873 34.35 69.78 -7.24
C LEU A 873 34.87 69.13 -5.95
N HIS A 874 34.82 69.85 -4.81
CA HIS A 874 35.18 69.29 -3.51
C HIS A 874 34.30 68.09 -3.12
N ALA A 875 33.00 68.17 -3.37
CA ALA A 875 32.09 67.06 -3.08
C ALA A 875 32.31 65.86 -4.01
N LEU A 876 32.53 66.10 -5.30
CA LEU A 876 32.79 65.05 -6.29
C LEU A 876 34.12 64.33 -6.02
N TYR A 877 35.19 65.06 -5.72
CA TYR A 877 36.46 64.44 -5.31
C TYR A 877 36.38 63.76 -3.94
N GLY A 878 35.57 64.29 -3.02
CA GLY A 878 35.26 63.60 -1.78
C GLY A 878 34.59 62.24 -2.00
N ALA A 879 33.68 62.14 -2.97
CA ALA A 879 33.04 60.88 -3.33
C ALA A 879 33.98 59.91 -4.08
N LEU A 880 34.81 60.43 -4.99
CA LEU A 880 35.80 59.63 -5.73
C LEU A 880 36.88 59.06 -4.80
N ALA A 881 37.30 59.80 -3.78
CA ALA A 881 38.33 59.37 -2.83
C ALA A 881 37.94 58.12 -2.02
N ASP A 882 36.64 57.78 -1.95
CA ASP A 882 36.16 56.58 -1.26
C ASP A 882 36.27 55.30 -2.15
N LEU A 883 36.71 55.43 -3.42
CA LEU A 883 36.88 54.32 -4.36
C LEU A 883 38.23 53.60 -4.21
N ASP A 884 38.26 52.33 -4.60
CA ASP A 884 39.49 51.55 -4.70
C ASP A 884 40.32 52.03 -5.91
N PRO A 885 41.63 52.34 -5.76
CA PRO A 885 42.51 52.69 -6.88
C PRO A 885 42.53 51.68 -8.03
N GLU A 886 42.26 50.40 -7.78
CA GLU A 886 42.18 49.39 -8.84
C GLU A 886 40.93 49.54 -9.74
N GLN A 887 39.91 50.27 -9.27
CA GLN A 887 38.64 50.48 -9.99
C GLN A 887 38.63 51.75 -10.85
N VAL A 888 39.66 52.58 -10.77
CA VAL A 888 39.73 53.88 -11.46
C VAL A 888 40.89 53.90 -12.44
N THR A 889 40.59 54.14 -13.70
CA THR A 889 41.60 54.42 -14.72
C THR A 889 42.24 55.78 -14.42
N LEU A 890 43.56 55.84 -14.36
CA LEU A 890 44.29 57.08 -14.10
C LEU A 890 43.95 58.13 -15.17
N PRO A 891 43.44 59.31 -14.77
CA PRO A 891 43.11 60.36 -15.71
C PRO A 891 44.37 61.11 -16.16
N ASP A 892 44.44 61.45 -17.45
CA ASP A 892 45.50 62.32 -17.98
C ASP A 892 45.28 63.79 -17.59
N GLU A 893 44.02 64.20 -17.46
CA GLU A 893 43.61 65.57 -17.13
C GLU A 893 42.67 65.59 -15.91
N LEU A 894 42.85 66.59 -15.03
CA LEU A 894 42.06 66.78 -13.82
C LEU A 894 41.52 68.21 -13.75
N ARG A 895 40.36 68.37 -13.13
CA ARG A 895 39.79 69.70 -12.86
C ARG A 895 40.26 70.19 -11.49
N ALA A 896 41.03 71.27 -11.47
CA ALA A 896 41.63 71.81 -10.25
C ALA A 896 41.26 73.29 -10.02
N VAL A 897 41.49 73.78 -8.81
CA VAL A 897 41.36 75.19 -8.44
C VAL A 897 42.73 75.84 -8.51
N VAL A 898 42.91 76.81 -9.42
CA VAL A 898 44.13 77.61 -9.57
C VAL A 898 43.80 79.05 -9.22
N ASP A 899 44.40 79.58 -8.15
CA ASP A 899 44.20 80.97 -7.68
C ASP A 899 42.71 81.37 -7.54
N GLY A 900 41.85 80.42 -7.14
CA GLY A 900 40.41 80.63 -6.92
C GLY A 900 39.52 80.34 -8.13
N GLU A 901 40.10 80.06 -9.30
CA GLU A 901 39.36 79.72 -10.53
C GLU A 901 39.44 78.22 -10.83
N VAL A 902 38.33 77.62 -11.24
CA VAL A 902 38.27 76.19 -11.63
C VAL A 902 38.74 76.03 -13.08
N ARG A 903 39.72 75.15 -13.33
CA ARG A 903 40.28 74.87 -14.67
C ARG A 903 40.65 73.40 -14.82
N VAL A 904 40.65 72.90 -16.04
CA VAL A 904 41.22 71.59 -16.37
C VAL A 904 42.74 71.75 -16.55
N VAL A 905 43.51 70.86 -15.96
CA VAL A 905 44.98 70.85 -15.94
C VAL A 905 45.50 69.43 -16.17
N ASP A 906 46.77 69.31 -16.54
CA ASP A 906 47.48 68.02 -16.57
C ASP A 906 47.53 67.42 -15.16
N ALA A 907 47.23 66.12 -15.04
CA ALA A 907 47.23 65.44 -13.74
C ALA A 907 48.60 65.53 -13.02
N ALA A 908 49.71 65.60 -13.76
CA ALA A 908 51.06 65.72 -13.18
C ALA A 908 51.32 67.08 -12.49
N ASP A 909 50.59 68.12 -12.88
CA ASP A 909 50.67 69.47 -12.31
C ASP A 909 49.70 69.68 -11.12
N ALA A 910 48.76 68.75 -10.93
CA ALA A 910 47.80 68.79 -9.84
C ALA A 910 48.40 68.34 -8.50
N VAL A 911 47.99 69.00 -7.42
CA VAL A 911 48.35 68.61 -6.05
C VAL A 911 47.13 68.64 -5.14
N VAL A 912 47.03 67.67 -4.23
CA VAL A 912 45.93 67.61 -3.26
C VAL A 912 46.17 68.60 -2.12
N ALA A 913 45.18 69.43 -1.83
CA ALA A 913 45.21 70.41 -0.74
C ALA A 913 44.97 69.73 0.63
N ASP A 914 46.02 69.13 1.20
CA ASP A 914 45.92 68.31 2.41
C ASP A 914 46.19 69.05 3.73
N ALA A 915 46.78 70.25 3.67
CA ALA A 915 47.19 71.01 4.85
C ALA A 915 46.82 72.50 4.71
N PRO A 916 45.87 73.02 5.53
CA PRO A 916 45.39 74.39 5.40
C PRO A 916 46.44 75.45 5.79
N ASP A 917 47.42 75.12 6.64
CA ASP A 917 48.54 76.01 6.98
C ASP A 917 49.51 76.24 5.82
N LEU A 918 49.47 75.40 4.78
CA LEU A 918 50.32 75.52 3.59
C LEU A 918 49.62 76.22 2.42
N LEU A 919 48.30 76.47 2.51
CA LEU A 919 47.56 77.15 1.44
C LEU A 919 48.12 78.53 1.06
N PRO A 920 48.63 79.37 1.98
CA PRO A 920 49.29 80.63 1.61
C PRO A 920 50.53 80.45 0.71
N LEU A 921 51.16 79.27 0.74
CA LEU A 921 52.31 78.92 -0.08
C LEU A 921 51.93 78.33 -1.45
N ALA A 922 50.64 78.07 -1.68
CA ALA A 922 50.15 77.34 -2.85
C ALA A 922 49.85 78.23 -4.08
N GLY A 923 50.30 79.49 -4.08
CA GLY A 923 50.04 80.42 -5.18
C GLY A 923 50.52 79.86 -6.53
N GLY A 924 49.63 79.88 -7.53
CA GLY A 924 49.88 79.34 -8.87
C GLY A 924 49.88 77.81 -9.00
N LEU A 925 49.65 77.05 -7.91
CA LEU A 925 49.50 75.59 -7.98
C LEU A 925 48.06 75.19 -8.32
N ALA A 926 47.90 74.05 -8.98
CA ALA A 926 46.60 73.46 -9.27
C ALA A 926 46.14 72.57 -8.11
N LEU A 927 45.21 73.09 -7.31
CA LEU A 927 44.77 72.43 -6.08
C LEU A 927 43.53 71.56 -6.33
N LEU A 928 43.59 70.30 -5.92
CA LEU A 928 42.43 69.42 -5.84
C LEU A 928 41.77 69.59 -4.46
N PRO A 929 40.57 70.21 -4.39
CA PRO A 929 39.88 70.42 -3.12
C PRO A 929 39.27 69.09 -2.64
N VAL A 930 39.57 68.70 -1.41
CA VAL A 930 39.00 67.51 -0.77
C VAL A 930 39.00 67.68 0.74
N SER A 931 38.17 66.92 1.46
CA SER A 931 38.24 66.87 2.91
C SER A 931 39.62 66.37 3.36
N PRO A 932 40.27 67.02 4.34
CA PRO A 932 41.57 66.61 4.87
C PRO A 932 41.74 65.13 5.19
N GLU A 933 40.70 64.50 5.73
CA GLU A 933 40.70 63.08 6.10
C GLU A 933 40.87 62.16 4.89
N ARG A 934 40.41 62.59 3.72
CA ARG A 934 40.45 61.85 2.44
C ARG A 934 41.57 62.31 1.50
N ALA A 935 42.41 63.24 1.94
CA ALA A 935 43.43 63.84 1.09
C ALA A 935 44.56 62.86 0.73
N ALA A 936 44.85 61.90 1.61
CA ALA A 936 45.77 60.81 1.29
C ALA A 936 45.15 59.85 0.27
N ASP A 937 43.90 59.43 0.49
CA ASP A 937 43.20 58.48 -0.38
C ASP A 937 43.03 59.04 -1.80
N LEU A 938 42.63 60.32 -1.93
CA LEU A 938 42.54 60.98 -3.24
C LEU A 938 43.91 61.10 -3.94
N ALA A 939 44.97 61.38 -3.18
CA ALA A 939 46.31 61.48 -3.73
C ALA A 939 46.80 60.12 -4.24
N ASP A 940 46.52 59.04 -3.51
CA ASP A 940 46.84 57.67 -3.90
C ASP A 940 45.99 57.22 -5.10
N LEU A 941 44.69 57.56 -5.13
CA LEU A 941 43.75 57.26 -6.22
C LEU A 941 44.23 57.82 -7.57
N PHE A 942 44.60 59.10 -7.60
CA PHE A 942 45.07 59.75 -8.83
C PHE A 942 46.60 59.70 -9.00
N GLN A 943 47.33 59.11 -8.06
CA GLN A 943 48.80 59.09 -8.02
C GLN A 943 49.44 60.49 -8.10
N VAL A 944 48.80 61.49 -7.48
CA VAL A 944 49.27 62.87 -7.43
C VAL A 944 49.92 63.22 -6.09
N ARG A 945 50.70 64.30 -6.05
CA ARG A 945 51.38 64.70 -4.81
C ARG A 945 50.44 65.46 -3.87
N ARG A 946 50.67 65.30 -2.56
CA ARG A 946 50.07 66.16 -1.54
C ARG A 946 50.84 67.48 -1.41
N LEU A 947 50.14 68.56 -1.09
CA LEU A 947 50.77 69.88 -0.87
C LEU A 947 51.82 69.82 0.25
N SER A 948 51.54 69.10 1.35
CA SER A 948 52.45 68.93 2.47
C SER A 948 53.74 68.17 2.15
N ALA A 949 53.73 67.32 1.11
CA ALA A 949 54.92 66.61 0.63
C ALA A 949 55.76 67.46 -0.34
N THR A 950 55.20 68.56 -0.85
CA THR A 950 55.83 69.39 -1.89
C THR A 950 56.38 70.71 -1.33
N ALA A 951 55.78 71.25 -0.27
CA ALA A 951 56.20 72.51 0.34
C ALA A 951 57.32 72.31 1.38
N ASP A 952 58.48 72.94 1.17
CA ASP A 952 59.53 73.07 2.18
C ASP A 952 59.19 74.24 3.12
N ALA A 953 58.66 73.92 4.29
CA ALA A 953 57.94 74.85 5.16
C ALA A 953 58.41 74.75 6.63
N GLU A 954 59.71 74.89 6.87
CA GLU A 954 60.32 74.94 8.21
C GLU A 954 60.17 76.32 8.88
N VAL A 955 59.98 76.33 10.21
CA VAL A 955 59.99 77.55 11.02
C VAL A 955 61.37 77.72 11.66
N THR A 956 62.08 78.77 11.27
CA THR A 956 63.45 79.04 11.76
C THR A 956 63.53 80.16 12.79
N GLN A 957 62.42 80.88 13.02
CA GLN A 957 62.32 81.97 13.99
C GLN A 957 62.16 81.45 15.43
N GLU A 958 62.77 82.11 16.41
CA GLU A 958 62.53 81.84 17.84
C GLU A 958 61.22 82.48 18.30
N GLY A 959 60.34 81.70 18.93
CA GLY A 959 59.07 82.19 19.49
C GLY A 959 58.90 81.87 20.98
N ALA A 960 57.86 82.45 21.59
CA ALA A 960 57.56 82.26 23.00
C ALA A 960 56.61 81.06 23.20
N GLY A 961 56.96 80.10 24.06
CA GLY A 961 56.12 78.93 24.32
C GLY A 961 55.03 79.20 25.36
N HIS A 962 53.76 79.03 25.01
CA HIS A 962 52.59 79.24 25.88
C HIS A 962 51.83 77.93 26.16
N PRO A 963 51.30 77.71 27.39
CA PRO A 963 50.44 76.57 27.66
C PRO A 963 49.05 76.77 27.04
N VAL A 964 48.47 75.71 26.48
CA VAL A 964 47.09 75.76 25.97
C VAL A 964 46.08 75.87 27.12
N PRO A 965 45.14 76.85 27.09
CA PRO A 965 44.13 77.02 28.15
C PRO A 965 43.28 75.76 28.39
N GLN A 966 42.90 75.54 29.65
CA GLN A 966 42.10 74.38 30.03
C GLN A 966 40.72 74.34 29.35
N SER A 967 40.11 75.50 29.09
CA SER A 967 38.85 75.63 28.36
C SER A 967 38.95 75.04 26.95
N VAL A 968 40.01 75.41 26.21
CA VAL A 968 40.29 74.89 24.86
C VAL A 968 40.58 73.39 24.88
N ARG A 969 41.38 72.90 25.83
CA ARG A 969 41.64 71.45 25.99
C ARG A 969 40.37 70.66 26.35
N THR A 970 39.43 71.28 27.05
CA THR A 970 38.15 70.66 27.36
C THR A 970 37.25 70.60 26.13
N LEU A 971 37.31 71.62 25.27
CA LEU A 971 36.55 71.66 24.01
C LEU A 971 37.06 70.64 22.99
N LEU A 972 38.37 70.67 22.70
CA LEU A 972 39.02 69.87 21.66
C LEU A 972 39.41 68.46 22.12
N GLY A 973 39.49 68.22 23.44
CA GLY A 973 39.75 66.90 24.01
C GLY A 973 41.24 66.54 24.14
N PRO A 974 41.54 65.26 24.44
CA PRO A 974 42.88 64.83 24.88
C PRO A 974 43.97 64.91 23.80
N ALA A 975 43.60 64.98 22.52
CA ALA A 975 44.54 65.13 21.40
C ALA A 975 45.12 66.56 21.28
N THR A 976 44.58 67.52 22.04
CA THR A 976 45.04 68.92 21.99
C THR A 976 46.49 69.04 22.50
N PRO A 977 47.38 69.73 21.77
CA PRO A 977 48.73 70.01 22.24
C PRO A 977 48.74 70.66 23.64
N GLN A 978 49.76 70.35 24.45
CA GLN A 978 49.88 70.98 25.78
C GLN A 978 50.37 72.42 25.71
N ARG A 979 51.10 72.76 24.65
CA ARG A 979 51.73 74.07 24.43
C ARG A 979 51.67 74.44 22.95
N TYR A 980 51.72 75.72 22.66
CA TYR A 980 51.96 76.30 21.34
C TYR A 980 53.10 77.33 21.43
N VAL A 981 53.66 77.74 20.30
CA VAL A 981 54.70 78.76 20.20
C VAL A 981 54.12 79.99 19.51
N GLU A 982 54.13 81.12 20.19
CA GLU A 982 53.64 82.40 19.72
C GLU A 982 54.79 83.25 19.15
N HIS A 983 54.54 83.90 18.02
CA HIS A 983 55.47 84.79 17.31
C HIS A 983 54.82 86.17 17.13
N GLU A 984 55.60 87.25 17.06
CA GLU A 984 55.05 88.56 16.67
C GLU A 984 54.68 88.59 15.18
N GLU A 985 55.57 88.04 14.33
CA GLU A 985 55.37 87.81 12.90
C GLU A 985 55.95 86.43 12.55
N LEU A 986 55.18 85.59 11.87
CA LEU A 986 55.58 84.22 11.51
C LEU A 986 55.77 84.12 9.99
N PHE A 987 57.00 83.82 9.56
CA PHE A 987 57.37 83.65 8.16
C PHE A 987 57.78 82.20 7.89
N VAL A 988 57.22 81.63 6.82
CA VAL A 988 57.54 80.29 6.33
C VAL A 988 57.86 80.40 4.84
N ALA A 989 59.04 79.94 4.44
CA ALA A 989 59.54 80.07 3.06
C ALA A 989 59.47 81.50 2.46
N GLY A 990 59.56 82.53 3.32
CA GLY A 990 59.49 83.94 2.92
C GLY A 990 58.07 84.51 2.76
N VAL A 991 57.03 83.72 3.07
CA VAL A 991 55.62 84.15 3.10
C VAL A 991 55.19 84.29 4.55
N GLU A 992 54.52 85.40 4.87
CA GLU A 992 53.90 85.61 6.19
C GLU A 992 52.68 84.71 6.34
N VAL A 993 52.61 83.94 7.43
CA VAL A 993 51.51 83.02 7.72
C VAL A 993 51.00 83.24 9.13
N ASP A 994 49.69 83.06 9.33
CA ASP A 994 49.05 83.19 10.64
C ASP A 994 49.43 82.05 11.61
N TRP A 995 49.67 80.86 11.07
CA TRP A 995 50.02 79.67 11.83
C TRP A 995 50.71 78.60 10.97
N ARG A 996 51.41 77.68 11.65
CA ARG A 996 52.10 76.54 11.05
C ARG A 996 52.16 75.38 12.04
N ARG A 997 51.85 74.16 11.59
CA ARG A 997 52.07 72.93 12.39
C ARG A 997 53.25 72.11 11.85
N THR A 998 54.41 72.22 12.48
CA THR A 998 55.62 71.53 12.05
C THR A 998 55.50 70.00 12.20
N PRO A 999 56.31 69.19 11.48
CA PRO A 999 56.21 67.72 11.51
C PRO A 999 56.40 67.07 12.88
N ASP A 1000 57.09 67.74 13.81
CA ASP A 1000 57.24 67.34 15.21
C ASP A 1000 55.96 67.54 16.04
N GLY A 1001 54.90 68.10 15.44
CA GLY A 1001 53.60 68.35 16.05
C GLY A 1001 53.48 69.69 16.76
N THR A 1002 54.52 70.54 16.70
CA THR A 1002 54.52 71.86 17.34
C THR A 1002 53.65 72.84 16.54
N VAL A 1003 52.77 73.57 17.22
CA VAL A 1003 51.94 74.62 16.62
C VAL A 1003 52.63 75.97 16.84
N HIS A 1004 53.01 76.61 15.76
CA HIS A 1004 53.53 77.98 15.70
C HIS A 1004 52.40 78.90 15.22
N ALA A 1005 52.22 80.07 15.83
CA ALA A 1005 51.20 81.04 15.41
C ALA A 1005 51.62 82.47 15.70
N SER A 1006 51.16 83.42 14.90
CA SER A 1006 51.38 84.87 15.06
C SER A 1006 50.11 85.65 15.39
N THR A 1007 48.93 85.03 15.19
CA THR A 1007 47.63 85.64 15.45
C THR A 1007 46.77 84.76 16.36
N LEU A 1008 45.76 85.34 17.01
CA LEU A 1008 44.82 84.60 17.86
C LEU A 1008 44.04 83.57 17.03
N GLU A 1009 43.61 83.97 15.84
CA GLU A 1009 42.96 83.13 14.85
C GLU A 1009 43.91 82.00 14.38
N GLY A 1010 45.20 82.31 14.21
CA GLY A 1010 46.23 81.32 13.90
C GLY A 1010 46.43 80.29 15.01
N VAL A 1011 46.48 80.71 16.27
CA VAL A 1011 46.52 79.78 17.42
C VAL A 1011 45.29 78.89 17.41
N ALA A 1012 44.11 79.48 17.15
CA ALA A 1012 42.86 78.73 17.12
C ALA A 1012 42.82 77.70 15.97
N ALA A 1013 43.22 78.09 14.77
CA ALA A 1013 43.31 77.24 13.60
C ALA A 1013 44.32 76.11 13.80
N GLY A 1014 45.50 76.42 14.31
CA GLY A 1014 46.55 75.43 14.56
C GLY A 1014 46.20 74.42 15.63
N LEU A 1015 45.56 74.84 16.73
CA LEU A 1015 45.10 73.91 17.77
C LEU A 1015 43.93 73.03 17.29
N ALA A 1016 42.97 73.61 16.57
CA ALA A 1016 41.85 72.87 15.98
C ALA A 1016 42.35 71.84 14.95
N TRP A 1017 43.30 72.21 14.10
CA TRP A 1017 43.94 71.31 13.14
C TRP A 1017 44.72 70.20 13.83
N ALA A 1018 45.55 70.52 14.82
CA ALA A 1018 46.33 69.53 15.57
C ALA A 1018 45.45 68.51 16.31
N ALA A 1019 44.22 68.88 16.69
CA ALA A 1019 43.25 68.01 17.33
C ALA A 1019 42.31 67.28 16.35
N GLY A 1020 42.49 67.44 15.04
CA GLY A 1020 41.62 66.85 14.01
C GLY A 1020 40.20 67.42 13.98
N GLN A 1021 40.00 68.65 14.47
CA GLN A 1021 38.68 69.28 14.63
C GLN A 1021 38.64 70.64 13.94
N TRP A 1022 39.06 70.68 12.66
CA TRP A 1022 39.13 71.91 11.84
C TRP A 1022 37.88 72.81 11.86
N PRO A 1023 36.64 72.28 11.87
CA PRO A 1023 35.44 73.11 11.96
C PRO A 1023 35.38 73.97 13.23
N ARG A 1024 36.01 73.52 14.33
CA ARG A 1024 35.94 74.18 15.65
C ARG A 1024 36.89 75.34 15.84
N ARG A 1025 37.69 75.72 14.85
CA ARG A 1025 38.66 76.83 14.95
C ARG A 1025 38.02 78.15 15.42
N PHE A 1026 36.77 78.42 15.06
CA PHE A 1026 36.07 79.64 15.49
C PHE A 1026 35.61 79.58 16.96
N GLU A 1027 35.18 78.41 17.44
CA GLU A 1027 34.89 78.19 18.86
C GLU A 1027 36.16 78.29 19.71
N VAL A 1028 37.27 77.76 19.19
CA VAL A 1028 38.58 77.88 19.84
C VAL A 1028 39.01 79.35 19.90
N ALA A 1029 38.84 80.12 18.82
CA ALA A 1029 39.14 81.55 18.82
C ALA A 1029 38.30 82.30 19.87
N ALA A 1030 37.00 82.02 19.94
CA ALA A 1030 36.11 82.60 20.95
C ALA A 1030 36.53 82.25 22.39
N LEU A 1031 37.04 81.04 22.64
CA LEU A 1031 37.56 80.63 23.95
C LEU A 1031 38.94 81.21 24.30
N LEU A 1032 39.76 81.47 23.30
CA LEU A 1032 41.04 82.17 23.48
C LEU A 1032 40.80 83.66 23.82
N GLU A 1033 39.77 84.27 23.23
CA GLU A 1033 39.36 85.65 23.52
C GLU A 1033 38.63 85.77 24.88
N ASP A 1034 37.67 84.88 25.18
CA ASP A 1034 36.95 84.85 26.46
C ASP A 1034 36.79 83.42 27.02
N PRO A 1035 37.66 83.02 27.98
CA PRO A 1035 37.59 81.70 28.61
C PRO A 1035 36.28 81.42 29.36
N SER A 1036 35.49 82.44 29.72
CA SER A 1036 34.25 82.29 30.49
C SER A 1036 33.10 81.67 29.68
N ARG A 1037 33.19 81.71 28.34
CA ARG A 1037 32.19 81.15 27.41
C ARG A 1037 32.18 79.63 27.32
N THR A 1038 33.04 78.94 28.08
CA THR A 1038 33.13 77.46 28.09
C THR A 1038 31.77 76.78 28.35
N ALA A 1039 30.96 77.29 29.27
CA ALA A 1039 29.65 76.69 29.60
C ALA A 1039 28.54 77.03 28.60
N GLU A 1040 28.69 78.13 27.85
CA GLU A 1040 27.80 78.53 26.75
C GLU A 1040 28.03 77.60 25.56
N LEU A 1041 29.28 77.52 25.08
CA LEU A 1041 29.66 76.65 23.96
C LEU A 1041 29.39 75.16 24.25
N ALA A 1042 29.62 74.70 25.48
CA ALA A 1042 29.28 73.33 25.86
C ALA A 1042 27.77 73.02 25.85
N ARG A 1043 26.91 74.04 26.00
CA ARG A 1043 25.45 73.90 25.94
C ARG A 1043 24.94 73.95 24.52
N ASP A 1044 25.46 74.85 23.69
CA ASP A 1044 25.07 74.97 22.29
C ASP A 1044 25.38 73.67 21.52
N ARG A 1045 26.44 72.97 21.93
CA ARG A 1045 26.81 71.62 21.47
C ARG A 1045 25.79 70.50 21.75
N TRP A 1046 24.66 70.76 22.41
CA TRP A 1046 23.59 69.75 22.49
C TRP A 1046 22.86 69.54 21.17
N PHE A 1047 23.08 70.44 20.20
CA PHE A 1047 22.40 70.46 18.91
C PHE A 1047 23.33 70.22 17.70
N ASP A 1048 24.64 70.10 17.94
CA ASP A 1048 25.64 69.57 16.99
C ASP A 1048 25.69 68.04 17.12
#